data_AF-A0A956KBF7-F1
#
_entry.id   AF-A0A956KBF7-F1
#
_cell.length_a   1.000
_cell.length_b   1.000
_cell.length_c   1.000
_cell.angle_alpha   90.00
_cell.angle_beta   90.00
_cell.angle_gamma   90.00
#
_symmetry.space_group_name_H-M   'P 1'
#
loop_
_entity.id
_entity.type
_entity.pdbx_description
1 polymer ?
#
loop_
_entity_poly.entity_id
_entity_poly.type
_entity_poly.pdbx_seq_one_letter_code
_entity_poly.pdbx_strand_id
1 'polypeptide(L)'
;MTRSLRKTLGLLALLLLALVTARATMGAALAGPPMGRPDPKMMSGIPRVDPELPAGMITVRCLAGGFDTPAIGRTVTLELRAPDGATETRTTETIEQGRALFRELDAFVGGTAVASVDFDGEVVRSREIPLDARAGSRVMLVQGAGSSSGASAPATGADHGASGRVPMPGEPFSDARFDPGTVVVGTLDLAAGKPIAGLEVLLRGTTPDGQPIVLRKQSDADGRTRFEGLLAEHPQGTSWIAEATLTPAGGEPKLERSQPFTLEEDRGAAVVLAIGGRGEAAPAPEAAPQLARRRPVTPPHRLRNVPPGVVQVTVIDADDRPLEGVGVVVKREAVTGAAERVDGATGRDGIARVKITVSADSLYHVEVEHDGAPYETRSFVLDDRTGVGVELRVFAVTRDPSVVRGEVQFAFIAQEQDKVQVAQLTQVFVTGDKAFWPGEGFRLEGAPGASGFVVMNRASDVVAHREGDPYATLQQPIPPGEIVDLSVGYLLEHDGAVAFSWTAPLTMVAVSAVMDPSLEVTRGALGPPVQPPHDPQRDVVDLYKLGDLAPGQRVEIEVGNLPTNEFSRLLRLTGVVGAILLALATLVAVVHGVRQGARERLLERYRALLTALESVEAEGAVEVPGVERGGAARRPGAFMRRKLIVAALDRVYRELEEHGGAPAPDRRKKS
;
A
#
# COMPACT_ATOMS: atom_id res chain seq x y z
N MET A 1 -4.35 -66.13 -3.97
CA MET A 1 -4.51 -64.71 -3.56
C MET A 1 -4.77 -64.67 -2.06
N THR A 2 -3.71 -64.39 -1.30
CA THR A 2 -3.55 -64.80 0.10
C THR A 2 -3.89 -63.68 1.08
N ARG A 3 -4.32 -64.07 2.29
CA ARG A 3 -4.73 -63.22 3.42
C ARG A 3 -3.76 -62.08 3.81
N SER A 4 -2.54 -62.10 3.28
CA SER A 4 -1.53 -61.03 3.44
C SER A 4 -1.92 -59.74 2.70
N LEU A 5 -2.46 -59.84 1.47
CA LEU A 5 -2.82 -58.67 0.66
C LEU A 5 -4.02 -57.90 1.23
N ARG A 6 -4.91 -58.57 1.98
CA ARG A 6 -6.06 -57.94 2.65
C ARG A 6 -5.65 -57.16 3.91
N LYS A 7 -4.51 -57.48 4.53
CA LYS A 7 -4.02 -56.78 5.72
C LYS A 7 -3.28 -55.50 5.35
N THR A 8 -2.53 -55.50 4.24
CA THR A 8 -1.85 -54.29 3.73
C THR A 8 -2.82 -53.29 3.11
N LEU A 9 -3.86 -53.75 2.38
CA LEU A 9 -4.93 -52.85 1.91
C LEU A 9 -5.76 -52.25 3.05
N GLY A 10 -6.02 -53.02 4.11
CA GLY A 10 -6.77 -52.56 5.28
C GLY A 10 -6.02 -51.50 6.09
N LEU A 11 -4.69 -51.62 6.22
CA LEU A 11 -3.86 -50.63 6.91
C LEU A 11 -3.77 -49.31 6.12
N LEU A 12 -3.69 -49.39 4.79
CA LEU A 12 -3.65 -48.22 3.90
C LEU A 12 -4.99 -47.46 3.89
N ALA A 13 -6.11 -48.17 3.93
CA ALA A 13 -7.45 -47.58 4.02
C ALA A 13 -7.71 -46.91 5.38
N LEU A 14 -7.18 -47.46 6.47
CA LEU A 14 -7.28 -46.85 7.82
C LEU A 14 -6.43 -45.59 7.96
N LEU A 15 -5.27 -45.53 7.29
CA LEU A 15 -4.41 -44.34 7.25
C LEU A 15 -4.99 -43.22 6.37
N LEU A 16 -5.65 -43.57 5.26
CA LEU A 16 -6.39 -42.60 4.42
C LEU A 16 -7.64 -42.06 5.13
N LEU A 17 -8.33 -42.88 5.95
CA LEU A 17 -9.49 -42.44 6.73
C LEU A 17 -9.09 -41.54 7.92
N ALA A 18 -7.91 -41.77 8.53
CA ALA A 18 -7.33 -40.89 9.56
C ALA A 18 -6.87 -39.54 8.98
N LEU A 19 -6.40 -39.51 7.72
CA LEU A 19 -6.01 -38.27 7.04
C LEU A 19 -7.21 -37.43 6.56
N VAL A 20 -8.37 -38.07 6.30
CA VAL A 20 -9.62 -37.38 5.93
C VAL A 20 -10.40 -36.89 7.15
N THR A 21 -10.31 -37.57 8.29
CA THR A 21 -10.97 -37.12 9.54
C THR A 21 -10.23 -36.00 10.26
N ALA A 22 -8.93 -35.82 10.03
CA ALA A 22 -8.18 -34.66 10.53
C ALA A 22 -8.49 -33.32 9.81
N ARG A 23 -9.30 -33.34 8.74
CA ARG A 23 -9.72 -32.12 8.01
C ARG A 23 -11.08 -31.56 8.45
N ALA A 24 -11.80 -32.22 9.36
CA ALA A 24 -13.18 -31.88 9.70
C ALA A 24 -13.39 -31.20 11.07
N THR A 25 -12.32 -30.76 11.74
CA THR A 25 -12.42 -29.96 12.98
C THR A 25 -11.59 -28.68 12.89
N MET A 26 -11.87 -27.84 11.89
CA MET A 26 -11.60 -26.42 12.00
C MET A 26 -12.75 -25.80 12.79
N GLY A 27 -12.46 -25.48 14.06
CA GLY A 27 -13.38 -24.81 14.95
C GLY A 27 -13.78 -23.44 14.41
N ALA A 28 -15.05 -23.10 14.61
CA ALA A 28 -15.53 -21.74 14.50
C ALA A 28 -14.73 -20.87 15.48
N ALA A 29 -13.90 -19.98 14.95
CA ALA A 29 -13.33 -18.89 15.73
C ALA A 29 -14.49 -17.97 16.16
N LEU A 30 -14.74 -17.92 17.46
CA LEU A 30 -15.54 -16.87 18.08
C LEU A 30 -14.82 -15.55 17.82
N ALA A 31 -15.36 -14.75 16.90
CA ALA A 31 -14.94 -13.37 16.69
C ALA A 31 -15.08 -12.62 18.03
N GLY A 32 -13.94 -12.20 18.58
CA GLY A 32 -13.95 -11.22 19.66
C GLY A 32 -14.56 -9.90 19.16
N PRO A 33 -15.23 -9.12 20.02
CA PRO A 33 -15.77 -7.83 19.62
C PRO A 33 -14.62 -6.91 19.17
N PRO A 34 -14.74 -6.25 18.00
CA PRO A 34 -13.70 -5.35 17.52
C PRO A 34 -13.50 -4.17 18.48
N MET A 35 -12.25 -3.89 18.83
CA MET A 35 -11.88 -2.76 19.66
C MET A 35 -12.18 -1.43 18.96
N GLY A 36 -12.91 -0.56 19.66
CA GLY A 36 -12.79 0.90 19.57
C GLY A 36 -13.26 1.59 18.29
N ARG A 37 -14.44 1.27 17.73
CA ARG A 37 -15.05 2.13 16.71
C ARG A 37 -15.46 3.48 17.35
N PRO A 38 -15.07 4.65 16.81
CA PRO A 38 -15.49 5.95 17.34
C PRO A 38 -17.02 6.04 17.46
N ASP A 39 -17.54 6.65 18.53
CA ASP A 39 -18.99 6.83 18.70
C ASP A 39 -19.53 7.71 17.55
N PRO A 40 -20.45 7.22 16.70
CA PRO A 40 -21.01 7.99 15.59
C PRO A 40 -21.71 9.28 16.04
N LYS A 41 -22.14 9.38 17.30
CA LYS A 41 -22.71 10.62 17.86
C LYS A 41 -21.72 11.78 17.85
N MET A 42 -20.43 11.49 18.03
CA MET A 42 -19.36 12.51 17.97
C MET A 42 -19.15 13.09 16.57
N MET A 43 -19.66 12.40 15.54
CA MET A 43 -19.57 12.82 14.14
C MET A 43 -20.87 13.44 13.63
N SER A 44 -21.91 13.50 14.46
CA SER A 44 -23.22 14.02 14.08
C SER A 44 -23.15 15.51 13.74
N GLY A 45 -23.73 15.89 12.62
CA GLY A 45 -23.90 17.26 12.16
C GLY A 45 -22.65 17.93 11.58
N ILE A 46 -21.51 17.24 11.44
CA ILE A 46 -20.29 17.82 10.87
C ILE A 46 -20.24 17.55 9.35
N PRO A 47 -20.34 18.57 8.48
CA PRO A 47 -20.23 18.38 7.05
C PRO A 47 -18.80 18.06 6.63
N ARG A 48 -18.67 17.22 5.60
CA ARG A 48 -17.40 16.89 4.95
C ARG A 48 -17.57 16.98 3.44
N VAL A 49 -16.65 17.66 2.79
CA VAL A 49 -16.56 17.64 1.32
C VAL A 49 -16.22 16.22 0.88
N ASP A 50 -16.94 15.72 -0.12
CA ASP A 50 -16.76 14.38 -0.67
C ASP A 50 -16.47 14.49 -2.18
N PRO A 51 -15.21 14.29 -2.61
CA PRO A 51 -14.83 14.35 -4.02
C PRO A 51 -15.52 13.30 -4.90
N GLU A 52 -16.06 12.22 -4.31
CA GLU A 52 -16.82 11.20 -5.05
C GLU A 52 -18.25 11.65 -5.36
N LEU A 53 -18.75 12.68 -4.67
CA LEU A 53 -20.03 13.31 -4.99
C LEU A 53 -19.82 14.48 -5.96
N PRO A 54 -20.57 14.55 -7.07
CA PRO A 54 -20.55 15.72 -7.94
C PRO A 54 -20.90 17.01 -7.19
N ALA A 55 -20.40 18.14 -7.69
CA ALA A 55 -20.84 19.47 -7.25
C ALA A 55 -22.37 19.60 -7.37
N GLY A 56 -22.97 20.39 -6.48
CA GLY A 56 -24.43 20.52 -6.43
C GLY A 56 -25.18 19.30 -5.85
N MET A 57 -24.48 18.38 -5.18
CA MET A 57 -25.08 17.26 -4.46
C MET A 57 -24.76 17.26 -2.96
N ILE A 58 -25.77 16.92 -2.16
CA ILE A 58 -25.59 16.64 -0.72
C ILE A 58 -26.14 15.26 -0.39
N THR A 59 -25.35 14.44 0.28
CA THR A 59 -25.82 13.18 0.88
C THR A 59 -25.89 13.30 2.39
N VAL A 60 -27.07 13.07 2.97
CA VAL A 60 -27.31 13.02 4.41
C VAL A 60 -27.46 11.57 4.85
N ARG A 61 -26.65 11.10 5.80
CA ARG A 61 -26.79 9.76 6.39
C ARG A 61 -27.40 9.86 7.78
N CYS A 62 -28.57 9.27 7.98
CA CYS A 62 -29.27 9.22 9.25
C CYS A 62 -29.06 7.87 9.95
N LEU A 63 -28.70 7.91 11.23
CA LEU A 63 -28.48 6.72 12.06
C LEU A 63 -29.33 6.78 13.32
N ALA A 64 -29.98 5.67 13.67
CA ALA A 64 -30.74 5.50 14.90
C ALA A 64 -29.85 5.04 16.07
N GLY A 65 -28.70 5.71 16.25
CA GLY A 65 -27.73 5.42 17.33
C GLY A 65 -26.35 4.98 16.85
N GLY A 66 -26.22 3.79 16.28
CA GLY A 66 -24.96 3.15 15.85
C GLY A 66 -24.71 3.15 14.33
N PHE A 67 -23.48 2.82 13.90
CA PHE A 67 -23.12 2.70 12.47
C PHE A 67 -23.83 1.57 11.73
N ASP A 68 -24.29 0.58 12.49
CA ASP A 68 -25.04 -0.61 12.10
C ASP A 68 -26.56 -0.43 12.16
N THR A 69 -27.04 0.73 12.65
CA THR A 69 -28.47 1.05 12.76
C THR A 69 -28.85 2.20 11.83
N PRO A 70 -28.96 1.99 10.51
CA PRO A 70 -29.42 3.02 9.57
C PRO A 70 -30.88 3.38 9.86
N ALA A 71 -31.18 4.67 9.88
CA ALA A 71 -32.55 5.14 10.02
C ALA A 71 -33.18 5.27 8.63
N ILE A 72 -34.02 4.31 8.26
CA ILE A 72 -34.69 4.20 6.96
C ILE A 72 -36.09 4.85 7.05
N GLY A 73 -36.58 5.43 5.95
CA GLY A 73 -37.91 6.06 5.88
C GLY A 73 -38.05 7.36 6.68
N ARG A 74 -36.94 8.02 7.05
CA ARG A 74 -36.94 9.31 7.74
C ARG A 74 -36.92 10.46 6.74
N THR A 75 -37.80 11.43 6.96
CA THR A 75 -37.85 12.66 6.17
C THR A 75 -36.73 13.60 6.62
N VAL A 76 -35.77 13.82 5.74
CA VAL A 76 -34.70 14.81 5.90
C VAL A 76 -35.13 16.10 5.23
N THR A 77 -34.99 17.21 5.94
CA THR A 77 -35.23 18.57 5.43
C THR A 77 -33.89 19.27 5.25
N LEU A 78 -33.70 19.88 4.09
CA LEU A 78 -32.53 20.68 3.73
C LEU A 78 -32.97 22.13 3.52
N GLU A 79 -32.50 23.02 4.39
CA GLU A 79 -32.65 24.47 4.26
C GLU A 79 -31.45 25.01 3.48
N LEU A 80 -31.69 25.63 2.33
CA LEU A 80 -30.69 26.16 1.42
C LEU A 80 -30.66 27.68 1.49
N ARG A 81 -29.48 28.28 1.42
CA ARG A 81 -29.27 29.72 1.29
C ARG A 81 -28.29 29.98 0.15
N ALA A 82 -28.73 30.69 -0.89
CA ALA A 82 -27.92 31.08 -2.03
C ALA A 82 -27.00 32.28 -1.67
N PRO A 83 -25.94 32.54 -2.45
CA PRO A 83 -25.03 33.69 -2.23
C PRO A 83 -25.73 35.06 -2.23
N ASP A 84 -26.85 35.18 -2.94
CA ASP A 84 -27.68 36.39 -3.03
C ASP A 84 -28.65 36.56 -1.84
N GLY A 85 -28.62 35.61 -0.89
CA GLY A 85 -29.48 35.58 0.29
C GLY A 85 -30.83 34.91 0.09
N ALA A 86 -31.17 34.43 -1.10
CA ALA A 86 -32.41 33.68 -1.33
C ALA A 86 -32.39 32.34 -0.56
N THR A 87 -33.52 31.97 0.04
CA THR A 87 -33.64 30.73 0.81
C THR A 87 -34.66 29.78 0.21
N GLU A 88 -34.36 28.49 0.18
CA GLU A 88 -35.26 27.42 -0.29
C GLU A 88 -35.23 26.23 0.69
N THR A 89 -36.34 25.49 0.81
CA THR A 89 -36.38 24.27 1.62
C THR A 89 -36.71 23.08 0.73
N ARG A 90 -35.92 22.01 0.83
CA ARG A 90 -36.16 20.73 0.15
C ARG A 90 -36.31 19.60 1.15
N THR A 91 -37.13 18.61 0.83
CA THR A 91 -37.30 17.41 1.65
C THR A 91 -37.11 16.14 0.83
N THR A 92 -36.53 15.11 1.44
CA THR A 92 -36.41 13.77 0.84
C THR A 92 -36.35 12.71 1.93
N GLU A 93 -36.71 11.46 1.60
CA GLU A 93 -36.70 10.35 2.55
C GLU A 93 -35.41 9.52 2.47
N THR A 94 -34.98 8.97 3.59
CA THR A 94 -33.83 8.07 3.65
C THR A 94 -34.17 6.66 3.14
N ILE A 95 -33.32 6.10 2.27
CA ILE A 95 -33.49 4.73 1.69
C ILE A 95 -32.75 3.64 2.50
N GLU A 96 -32.60 2.42 1.95
CA GLU A 96 -32.14 1.17 2.63
C GLU A 96 -30.81 1.26 3.42
N GLN A 97 -29.98 2.29 3.23
CA GLN A 97 -28.76 2.55 4.01
C GLN A 97 -28.87 3.74 4.99
N GLY A 98 -30.08 4.23 5.22
CA GLY A 98 -30.34 5.44 6.00
C GLY A 98 -29.81 6.69 5.31
N ARG A 99 -29.82 6.76 3.97
CA ARG A 99 -29.27 7.89 3.19
C ARG A 99 -30.35 8.65 2.46
N ALA A 100 -30.30 9.97 2.55
CA ALA A 100 -31.09 10.92 1.79
C ALA A 100 -30.15 11.66 0.82
N LEU A 101 -30.53 11.74 -0.46
CA LEU A 101 -29.72 12.36 -1.51
C LEU A 101 -30.46 13.57 -2.08
N PHE A 102 -29.85 14.74 -1.96
CA PHE A 102 -30.31 15.99 -2.56
C PHE A 102 -29.50 16.28 -3.82
N ARG A 103 -30.20 16.52 -4.93
CA ARG A 103 -29.64 16.79 -6.26
C ARG A 103 -30.07 18.16 -6.75
N GLU A 104 -29.43 18.63 -7.83
CA GLU A 104 -29.79 19.86 -8.54
C GLU A 104 -29.70 21.10 -7.64
N LEU A 105 -28.61 21.19 -6.87
CA LEU A 105 -28.32 22.32 -5.98
C LEU A 105 -27.38 23.36 -6.63
N ASP A 106 -27.16 23.28 -7.94
CA ASP A 106 -26.21 24.13 -8.67
C ASP A 106 -26.47 25.63 -8.49
N ALA A 107 -27.74 26.03 -8.40
CA ALA A 107 -28.15 27.42 -8.18
C ALA A 107 -27.75 27.97 -6.80
N PHE A 108 -27.38 27.10 -5.86
CA PHE A 108 -27.01 27.44 -4.49
C PHE A 108 -25.50 27.31 -4.23
N VAL A 109 -24.71 26.97 -5.25
CA VAL A 109 -23.24 26.90 -5.17
C VAL A 109 -22.65 28.24 -4.75
N GLY A 110 -21.70 28.21 -3.80
CA GLY A 110 -21.18 29.39 -3.10
C GLY A 110 -22.01 29.84 -1.89
N GLY A 111 -23.17 29.23 -1.69
CA GLY A 111 -24.04 29.43 -0.54
C GLY A 111 -23.85 28.39 0.57
N THR A 112 -24.83 28.27 1.46
CA THR A 112 -24.82 27.33 2.59
C THR A 112 -26.10 26.49 2.65
N ALA A 113 -26.02 25.33 3.28
CA ALA A 113 -27.19 24.50 3.57
C ALA A 113 -27.19 24.01 5.03
N VAL A 114 -28.37 23.73 5.58
CA VAL A 114 -28.52 23.07 6.90
C VAL A 114 -29.46 21.88 6.73
N ALA A 115 -28.97 20.69 7.06
CA ALA A 115 -29.76 19.46 7.05
C ALA A 115 -30.37 19.22 8.44
N SER A 116 -31.61 18.75 8.48
CA SER A 116 -32.30 18.37 9.70
C SER A 116 -33.15 17.12 9.48
N VAL A 117 -33.30 16.32 10.52
CA VAL A 117 -34.15 15.12 10.52
C VAL A 117 -34.83 15.01 11.88
N ASP A 118 -36.09 14.57 11.87
CA ASP A 118 -36.85 14.25 13.08
C ASP A 118 -36.82 12.73 13.34
N PHE A 119 -36.25 12.35 14.47
CA PHE A 119 -36.24 10.99 14.99
C PHE A 119 -37.33 10.82 16.06
N ASP A 120 -38.59 10.77 15.64
CA ASP A 120 -39.75 10.52 16.52
C ASP A 120 -39.87 11.52 17.70
N GLY A 121 -39.67 12.80 17.42
CA GLY A 121 -39.74 13.90 18.40
C GLY A 121 -38.38 14.50 18.77
N GLU A 122 -37.27 13.90 18.31
CA GLU A 122 -35.92 14.46 18.44
C GLU A 122 -35.43 15.03 17.11
N VAL A 123 -35.40 16.36 16.99
CA VAL A 123 -34.86 17.05 15.81
C VAL A 123 -33.35 17.20 15.92
N VAL A 124 -32.62 16.52 15.02
CA VAL A 124 -31.16 16.61 14.92
C VAL A 124 -30.80 17.46 13.71
N ARG A 125 -29.94 18.47 13.89
CA ARG A 125 -29.51 19.41 12.85
C ARG A 125 -28.01 19.32 12.58
N SER A 126 -27.62 19.59 11.34
CA SER A 126 -26.23 19.79 10.96
C SER A 126 -25.74 21.20 11.30
N ARG A 127 -24.41 21.37 11.27
CA ARG A 127 -23.77 22.67 11.05
C ARG A 127 -24.02 23.14 9.62
N GLU A 128 -23.69 24.39 9.34
CA GLU A 128 -23.73 24.94 7.98
C GLU A 128 -22.82 24.14 7.04
N ILE A 129 -23.41 23.64 5.97
CA ILE A 129 -22.77 22.86 4.92
C ILE A 129 -22.41 23.84 3.79
N PRO A 130 -21.12 24.12 3.54
CA PRO A 130 -20.74 24.95 2.40
C PRO A 130 -21.04 24.20 1.09
N LEU A 131 -21.68 24.90 0.14
CA LEU A 131 -21.97 24.34 -1.18
C LEU A 131 -20.83 24.68 -2.14
N ASP A 132 -19.93 23.72 -2.34
CA ASP A 132 -18.73 23.88 -3.16
C ASP A 132 -19.03 23.65 -4.66
N ALA A 133 -18.34 24.41 -5.52
CA ALA A 133 -18.46 24.33 -6.97
C ALA A 133 -17.74 23.12 -7.60
N ARG A 134 -16.89 22.44 -6.83
CA ARG A 134 -15.97 21.38 -7.29
C ARG A 134 -16.36 20.00 -6.79
N ALA A 135 -17.05 19.90 -5.66
CA ALA A 135 -17.42 18.64 -5.04
C ALA A 135 -18.69 18.75 -4.20
N GLY A 136 -19.41 17.64 -4.08
CA GLY A 136 -20.55 17.52 -3.19
C GLY A 136 -20.15 17.42 -1.73
N SER A 137 -21.14 17.50 -0.84
CA SER A 137 -20.93 17.36 0.60
C SER A 137 -21.68 16.17 1.17
N ARG A 138 -21.09 15.53 2.18
CA ARG A 138 -21.77 14.53 3.00
C ARG A 138 -21.85 14.98 4.45
N VAL A 139 -22.96 14.63 5.09
CA VAL A 139 -23.18 14.87 6.51
C VAL A 139 -23.88 13.68 7.14
N MET A 140 -23.63 13.45 8.42
CA MET A 140 -24.25 12.39 9.20
C MET A 140 -25.11 13.00 10.30
N LEU A 141 -26.32 12.49 10.53
CA LEU A 141 -27.22 12.91 11.60
C LEU A 141 -27.58 11.68 12.43
N VAL A 142 -27.25 11.70 13.72
CA VAL A 142 -27.39 10.54 14.61
C VAL A 142 -28.36 10.85 15.74
N GLN A 143 -29.35 9.99 15.94
CA GLN A 143 -30.31 10.07 17.05
C GLN A 143 -29.59 9.99 18.40
N GLY A 144 -29.98 10.84 19.35
CA GLY A 144 -29.37 10.94 20.67
C GLY A 144 -28.03 11.68 20.70
N ALA A 145 -27.70 12.47 19.66
CA ALA A 145 -26.54 13.37 19.64
C ALA A 145 -26.83 14.74 20.29
N GLY A 146 -28.10 15.07 20.57
CA GLY A 146 -28.53 16.27 21.30
C GLY A 146 -28.34 17.58 20.52
N SER A 147 -29.38 18.40 20.47
CA SER A 147 -29.36 19.76 19.93
C SER A 147 -28.48 20.68 20.80
N SER A 148 -27.23 20.89 20.40
CA SER A 148 -26.38 21.93 20.98
C SER A 148 -26.74 23.32 20.43
N SER A 149 -27.91 23.82 20.80
CA SER A 149 -28.17 25.26 20.83
C SER A 149 -27.84 25.79 22.23
N GLY A 150 -26.64 26.35 22.37
CA GLY A 150 -26.25 27.29 23.44
C GLY A 150 -26.13 26.77 24.87
N ALA A 151 -24.89 26.53 25.32
CA ALA A 151 -24.53 26.59 26.74
C ALA A 151 -23.17 27.29 26.92
N SER A 152 -23.28 28.45 27.57
CA SER A 152 -22.32 29.33 28.24
C SER A 152 -20.86 28.88 28.36
N ALA A 153 -19.98 29.77 27.90
CA ALA A 153 -18.54 29.74 28.08
C ALA A 153 -18.13 29.60 29.56
N PRO A 154 -17.12 28.76 29.88
CA PRO A 154 -16.30 28.97 31.06
C PRO A 154 -15.44 30.22 30.84
N ALA A 155 -15.40 31.09 31.85
CA ALA A 155 -14.57 32.28 31.86
C ALA A 155 -13.08 31.92 31.77
N THR A 156 -12.43 32.51 30.76
CA THR A 156 -11.01 32.93 30.71
C THR A 156 -9.95 31.93 31.17
N GLY A 157 -9.58 31.04 30.25
CA GLY A 157 -8.18 30.64 30.05
C GLY A 157 -7.71 31.25 28.73
N ALA A 158 -6.58 31.97 28.75
CA ALA A 158 -6.12 32.87 27.71
C ALA A 158 -6.24 32.33 26.26
N ASP A 159 -6.83 33.16 25.40
CA ASP A 159 -7.01 32.92 23.97
C ASP A 159 -5.70 32.53 23.26
N HIS A 160 -5.66 31.32 22.72
CA HIS A 160 -4.76 30.92 21.63
C HIS A 160 -5.63 30.82 20.37
N GLY A 161 -5.77 31.96 19.69
CA GLY A 161 -6.59 32.11 18.51
C GLY A 161 -6.03 31.45 17.26
N ALA A 162 -6.95 31.05 16.39
CA ALA A 162 -6.83 30.69 14.97
C ALA A 162 -6.00 29.43 14.61
N SER A 163 -6.71 28.38 14.20
CA SER A 163 -6.24 27.12 13.62
C SER A 163 -5.37 26.25 14.55
N GLY A 164 -5.89 25.07 14.91
CA GLY A 164 -5.21 24.09 15.77
C GLY A 164 -3.99 23.40 15.15
N ARG A 165 -3.08 24.14 14.51
CA ARG A 165 -1.70 23.72 14.29
C ARG A 165 -0.85 24.27 15.42
N VAL A 166 -0.18 23.39 16.15
CA VAL A 166 0.96 23.82 16.99
C VAL A 166 2.02 24.36 16.01
N PRO A 167 2.42 25.63 16.10
CA PRO A 167 3.35 26.23 15.16
C PRO A 167 4.71 25.52 15.26
N MET A 168 5.19 25.02 14.12
CA MET A 168 6.50 24.37 14.06
C MET A 168 7.62 25.42 14.09
N PRO A 169 8.77 25.13 14.74
CA PRO A 169 9.92 26.03 14.72
C PRO A 169 10.35 26.35 13.28
N GLY A 170 10.54 27.64 13.00
CA GLY A 170 10.93 28.18 11.70
C GLY A 170 9.78 28.39 10.71
N GLU A 171 8.56 27.92 11.00
CA GLU A 171 7.39 28.15 10.15
C GLU A 171 6.65 29.44 10.56
N PRO A 172 6.54 30.44 9.66
CA PRO A 172 5.76 31.64 9.91
C PRO A 172 4.26 31.33 9.85
N PHE A 173 3.49 31.94 10.74
CA PHE A 173 2.04 31.84 10.75
C PHE A 173 1.41 33.20 11.02
N SER A 174 0.23 33.42 10.45
CA SER A 174 -0.51 34.67 10.61
C SER A 174 -1.34 34.61 11.90
N ASP A 175 -1.31 35.68 12.69
CA ASP A 175 -1.96 35.71 14.01
C ASP A 175 -2.77 37.00 14.16
N ALA A 176 -4.09 36.84 14.30
CA ALA A 176 -5.04 37.95 14.42
C ALA A 176 -4.88 38.77 15.71
N ARG A 177 -4.06 38.31 16.67
CA ARG A 177 -3.72 39.07 17.89
C ARG A 177 -2.70 40.18 17.64
N PHE A 178 -2.06 40.21 16.47
CA PHE A 178 -1.07 41.22 16.10
C PHE A 178 -1.61 42.12 15.00
N ASP A 179 -1.35 43.42 15.16
CA ASP A 179 -1.78 44.44 14.19
C ASP A 179 -1.13 44.18 12.82
N PRO A 180 -1.81 44.49 11.71
CA PRO A 180 -1.24 44.42 10.37
C PRO A 180 0.12 45.12 10.28
N GLY A 181 1.08 44.47 9.61
CA GLY A 181 2.44 44.98 9.51
C GLY A 181 3.31 44.75 10.76
N THR A 182 2.84 43.92 11.70
CA THR A 182 3.61 43.47 12.86
C THR A 182 4.17 42.07 12.65
N VAL A 183 5.45 41.87 12.96
CA VAL A 183 6.10 40.56 13.06
C VAL A 183 6.57 40.31 14.49
N VAL A 184 6.14 39.20 15.08
CA VAL A 184 6.61 38.74 16.40
C VAL A 184 7.46 37.48 16.23
N VAL A 185 8.73 37.56 16.63
CA VAL A 185 9.65 36.41 16.64
C VAL A 185 9.84 35.92 18.07
N GLY A 186 9.39 34.71 18.37
CA GLY A 186 9.67 34.02 19.62
C GLY A 186 10.95 33.20 19.54
N THR A 187 11.73 33.17 20.61
CA THR A 187 12.99 32.41 20.71
C THR A 187 12.94 31.48 21.92
N LEU A 188 13.09 30.18 21.67
CA LEU A 188 12.80 29.13 22.66
C LEU A 188 13.89 28.05 22.70
N ASP A 189 14.19 27.56 23.90
CA ASP A 189 14.88 26.29 24.08
C ASP A 189 13.84 25.18 24.27
N LEU A 190 13.65 24.31 23.27
CA LEU A 190 12.67 23.22 23.33
C LEU A 190 13.08 22.13 24.33
N ALA A 191 14.37 21.90 24.50
CA ALA A 191 14.87 20.89 25.43
C ALA A 191 14.70 21.37 26.88
N ALA A 192 14.90 22.66 27.15
CA ALA A 192 14.70 23.25 28.48
C ALA A 192 13.27 23.74 28.74
N GLY A 193 12.43 23.86 27.69
CA GLY A 193 11.08 24.42 27.76
C GLY A 193 11.05 25.89 28.20
N LYS A 194 12.09 26.68 27.89
CA LYS A 194 12.28 28.05 28.39
C LYS A 194 12.51 29.07 27.27
N PRO A 195 11.97 30.30 27.39
CA PRO A 195 12.28 31.39 26.47
C PRO A 195 13.74 31.86 26.61
N ILE A 196 14.29 32.42 25.53
CA ILE A 196 15.67 32.92 25.49
C ILE A 196 15.63 34.46 25.39
N ALA A 197 15.91 35.13 26.50
CA ALA A 197 15.91 36.59 26.58
C ALA A 197 17.25 37.21 26.18
N GLY A 198 17.23 38.47 25.71
CA GLY A 198 18.43 39.24 25.36
C GLY A 198 19.16 38.78 24.09
N LEU A 199 18.51 37.94 23.28
CA LEU A 199 19.06 37.43 22.04
C LEU A 199 18.88 38.45 20.90
N GLU A 200 19.92 38.71 20.12
CA GLU A 200 19.76 39.50 18.90
C GLU A 200 19.00 38.69 17.84
N VAL A 201 17.85 39.24 17.43
CA VAL A 201 17.04 38.72 16.33
C VAL A 201 17.14 39.69 15.16
N LEU A 202 17.47 39.15 13.98
CA LEU A 202 17.49 39.87 12.73
C LEU A 202 16.23 39.53 11.92
N LEU A 203 15.63 40.55 11.31
CA LEU A 203 14.57 40.40 10.32
C LEU A 203 15.08 40.95 8.99
N ARG A 204 15.29 40.06 8.02
CA ARG A 204 15.79 40.40 6.69
C ARG A 204 14.62 40.45 5.70
N GLY A 205 14.44 41.57 5.03
CA GLY A 205 13.46 41.75 3.96
C GLY A 205 14.13 41.78 2.59
N THR A 206 13.45 41.33 1.55
CA THR A 206 13.81 41.59 0.15
C THR A 206 12.58 42.19 -0.53
N THR A 207 12.68 43.44 -0.98
CA THR A 207 11.56 44.10 -1.68
C THR A 207 11.27 43.42 -3.02
N PRO A 208 10.09 43.63 -3.63
CA PRO A 208 9.80 43.13 -4.97
C PRO A 208 10.83 43.54 -6.03
N ASP A 209 11.47 44.71 -5.84
CA ASP A 209 12.54 45.23 -6.70
C ASP A 209 13.92 44.63 -6.39
N GLY A 210 14.00 43.64 -5.48
CA GLY A 210 15.22 42.94 -5.10
C GLY A 210 16.12 43.69 -4.12
N GLN A 211 15.66 44.79 -3.51
CA GLN A 211 16.46 45.56 -2.56
C GLN A 211 16.44 44.91 -1.17
N PRO A 212 17.60 44.69 -0.52
CA PRO A 212 17.67 44.09 0.80
C PRO A 212 17.34 45.09 1.92
N ILE A 213 16.57 44.64 2.90
CA ILE A 213 16.24 45.33 4.14
C ILE A 213 16.75 44.48 5.30
N VAL A 214 17.33 45.10 6.34
CA VAL A 214 17.78 44.39 7.54
C VAL A 214 17.40 45.19 8.77
N LEU A 215 16.56 44.58 9.62
CA LEU A 215 16.15 45.11 10.91
C LEU A 215 16.73 44.24 12.02
N ARG A 216 17.05 44.86 13.16
CA ARG A 216 17.66 44.16 14.31
C ARG A 216 17.03 44.61 15.61
N LYS A 217 16.72 43.67 16.49
CA LYS A 217 16.16 43.95 17.82
C LYS A 217 16.49 42.80 18.78
N GLN A 218 16.53 43.09 20.08
CA GLN A 218 16.77 42.08 21.10
C GLN A 218 15.46 41.46 21.60
N SER A 219 15.50 40.17 21.94
CA SER A 219 14.38 39.48 22.58
C SER A 219 14.17 39.94 24.02
N ASP A 220 12.90 40.04 24.44
CA ASP A 220 12.50 40.43 25.78
C ASP A 220 12.58 39.27 26.79
N ALA A 221 12.13 39.49 28.04
CA ALA A 221 12.15 38.47 29.10
C ALA A 221 11.33 37.21 28.79
N ASP A 222 10.35 37.32 27.88
CA ASP A 222 9.53 36.21 27.39
C ASP A 222 10.09 35.60 26.10
N GLY A 223 11.30 36.01 25.70
CA GLY A 223 11.98 35.54 24.49
C GLY A 223 11.37 36.05 23.21
N ARG A 224 10.56 37.12 23.24
CA ARG A 224 9.84 37.68 22.09
C ARG A 224 10.54 38.92 21.56
N THR A 225 10.52 39.07 20.24
CA THR A 225 11.00 40.26 19.54
C THR A 225 9.90 40.75 18.62
N ARG A 226 9.49 42.01 18.75
CA ARG A 226 8.45 42.59 17.91
C ARG A 226 8.99 43.67 16.96
N PHE A 227 8.70 43.52 15.68
CA PHE A 227 8.92 44.49 14.61
C PHE A 227 7.55 45.03 14.19
N GLU A 228 7.35 46.35 14.22
CA GLU A 228 6.07 47.01 13.96
C GLU A 228 6.21 47.95 12.75
N GLY A 229 5.09 48.34 12.13
CA GLY A 229 5.08 49.34 11.05
C GLY A 229 5.59 48.85 9.69
N LEU A 230 5.85 47.55 9.52
CA LEU A 230 6.55 47.03 8.33
C LEU A 230 5.79 47.24 7.02
N LEU A 231 4.45 47.22 7.04
CA LEU A 231 3.63 47.50 5.86
C LEU A 231 3.53 49.00 5.53
N ALA A 232 3.78 49.88 6.49
CA ALA A 232 3.80 51.32 6.28
C ALA A 232 5.18 51.80 5.79
N GLU A 233 6.25 51.12 6.25
CA GLU A 233 7.64 51.50 5.98
C GLU A 233 8.23 50.80 4.76
N HIS A 234 7.64 49.69 4.30
CA HIS A 234 8.17 48.89 3.20
C HIS A 234 7.10 48.47 2.19
N PRO A 235 7.47 48.23 0.91
CA PRO A 235 6.51 47.84 -0.12
C PRO A 235 5.78 46.53 0.21
N GLN A 236 4.50 46.46 -0.17
CA GLN A 236 3.76 45.20 -0.15
C GLN A 236 4.44 44.15 -1.03
N GLY A 237 4.37 42.88 -0.62
CA GLY A 237 5.07 41.79 -1.29
C GLY A 237 6.55 41.65 -0.93
N THR A 238 7.08 42.45 0.01
CA THR A 238 8.41 42.24 0.59
C THR A 238 8.48 40.87 1.28
N SER A 239 9.47 40.07 0.90
CA SER A 239 9.72 38.74 1.47
C SER A 239 10.65 38.83 2.68
N TRP A 240 10.23 38.30 3.82
CA TRP A 240 10.89 38.41 5.11
C TRP A 240 11.45 37.07 5.60
N ILE A 241 12.60 37.10 6.26
CA ILE A 241 13.24 35.96 6.94
C ILE A 241 13.67 36.44 8.34
N ALA A 242 13.24 35.73 9.38
CA ALA A 242 13.72 35.94 10.75
C ALA A 242 14.94 35.05 11.02
N GLU A 243 15.98 35.60 11.63
CA GLU A 243 17.23 34.91 11.96
C GLU A 243 17.64 35.20 13.41
N ALA A 244 18.18 34.19 14.10
CA ALA A 244 18.82 34.39 15.40
C ALA A 244 19.88 33.31 15.64
N THR A 245 20.98 33.67 16.31
CA THR A 245 22.01 32.70 16.70
C THR A 245 21.69 32.15 18.09
N LEU A 246 21.26 30.90 18.15
CA LEU A 246 20.86 30.21 19.38
C LEU A 246 22.01 29.30 19.87
N THR A 247 22.37 29.39 21.14
CA THR A 247 23.43 28.55 21.73
C THR A 247 22.82 27.50 22.65
N PRO A 248 22.87 26.19 22.31
CA PRO A 248 22.44 25.12 23.21
C PRO A 248 23.31 25.07 24.46
N ALA A 249 22.74 24.62 25.59
CA ALA A 249 23.51 24.43 26.82
C ALA A 249 24.66 23.43 26.60
N GLY A 250 25.91 23.93 26.58
CA GLY A 250 27.11 23.12 26.33
C GLY A 250 27.41 22.81 24.86
N GLY A 251 26.69 23.43 23.91
CA GLY A 251 26.90 23.27 22.46
C GLY A 251 27.46 24.52 21.78
N GLU A 252 27.79 24.41 20.50
CA GLU A 252 28.24 25.55 19.69
C GLU A 252 27.06 26.45 19.28
N PRO A 253 27.27 27.78 19.13
CA PRO A 253 26.25 28.69 18.62
C PRO A 253 25.78 28.27 17.23
N LYS A 254 24.46 28.17 17.04
CA LYS A 254 23.83 27.74 15.79
C LYS A 254 22.90 28.82 15.26
N LEU A 255 23.01 29.14 13.96
CA LEU A 255 22.11 30.07 13.31
C LEU A 255 20.80 29.38 12.94
N GLU A 256 19.69 29.82 13.53
CA GLU A 256 18.35 29.39 13.16
C GLU A 256 17.67 30.45 12.29
N ARG A 257 16.90 29.98 11.31
CA ARG A 257 16.22 30.83 10.32
C ARG A 257 14.78 30.38 10.10
N SER A 258 13.90 31.33 9.83
CA SER A 258 12.54 31.03 9.37
C SER A 258 12.50 30.67 7.89
N GLN A 259 11.41 30.07 7.45
CA GLN A 259 11.03 30.10 6.04
C GLN A 259 10.76 31.55 5.60
N PRO A 260 10.96 31.89 4.32
CA PRO A 260 10.55 33.18 3.79
C PRO A 260 9.04 33.38 3.88
N PHE A 261 8.58 34.60 4.21
CA PHE A 261 7.15 34.93 4.26
C PHE A 261 6.85 36.36 3.86
N THR A 262 5.61 36.60 3.46
CA THR A 262 5.07 37.95 3.19
C THR A 262 4.03 38.31 4.24
N LEU A 263 3.87 39.61 4.52
CA LEU A 263 2.86 40.09 5.46
C LEU A 263 1.50 40.22 4.78
N GLU A 264 0.45 39.82 5.51
CA GLU A 264 -0.94 40.01 5.11
C GLU A 264 -1.42 41.42 5.48
N GLU A 265 -2.36 41.97 4.71
CA GLU A 265 -2.87 43.34 4.93
C GLU A 265 -3.79 43.46 6.14
N ASP A 266 -4.39 42.37 6.60
CA ASP A 266 -5.43 42.35 7.62
C ASP A 266 -4.96 41.76 8.97
N ARG A 267 -3.71 41.30 9.07
CA ARG A 267 -3.16 40.68 10.29
C ARG A 267 -1.63 40.69 10.35
N GLY A 268 -1.09 40.60 11.56
CA GLY A 268 0.35 40.40 11.78
C GLY A 268 0.79 38.94 11.65
N ALA A 269 2.11 38.73 11.64
CA ALA A 269 2.74 37.41 11.56
C ALA A 269 3.53 37.07 12.82
N ALA A 270 3.63 35.79 13.13
CA ALA A 270 4.49 35.26 14.17
C ALA A 270 5.39 34.13 13.66
N VAL A 271 6.57 34.02 14.26
CA VAL A 271 7.58 32.99 13.96
C VAL A 271 8.18 32.52 15.28
N VAL A 272 8.47 31.22 15.41
CA VAL A 272 9.22 30.69 16.56
C VAL A 272 10.55 30.14 16.07
N LEU A 273 11.68 30.63 16.58
CA LEU A 273 13.02 30.07 16.37
C LEU A 273 13.43 29.28 17.61
N ALA A 274 13.89 28.04 17.45
CA ALA A 274 14.14 27.19 18.62
C ALA A 274 15.34 26.26 18.52
N ILE A 275 16.00 26.04 19.66
CA ILE A 275 17.09 25.06 19.83
C ILE A 275 16.50 23.65 19.70
N GLY A 276 17.05 22.83 18.81
CA GLY A 276 16.51 21.50 18.49
C GLY A 276 15.37 21.50 17.47
N GLY A 277 14.95 22.69 16.99
CA GLY A 277 14.19 22.83 15.75
C GLY A 277 15.02 22.38 14.55
N ARG A 278 14.41 22.34 13.36
CA ARG A 278 15.00 21.89 12.09
C ARG A 278 16.11 22.86 11.61
N GLY A 279 17.16 23.03 12.39
CA GLY A 279 18.32 23.84 12.05
C GLY A 279 19.23 23.05 11.11
N GLU A 280 18.90 23.11 9.83
CA GLU A 280 19.85 23.18 8.72
C GLU A 280 18.98 23.44 7.49
N ALA A 281 18.47 24.66 7.36
CA ALA A 281 18.20 25.15 6.02
C ALA A 281 19.58 25.33 5.38
N ALA A 282 19.96 24.38 4.53
CA ALA A 282 21.07 24.50 3.60
C ALA A 282 21.08 25.93 2.99
N PRO A 283 22.26 26.47 2.62
CA PRO A 283 22.31 27.73 1.88
C PRO A 283 21.24 27.68 0.80
N ALA A 284 20.37 28.69 0.79
CA ALA A 284 19.22 28.74 -0.09
C ALA A 284 19.68 28.27 -1.47
N PRO A 285 19.11 27.19 -2.04
CA PRO A 285 19.22 27.04 -3.47
C PRO A 285 18.75 28.38 -4.03
N GLU A 286 19.62 28.99 -4.82
CA GLU A 286 19.34 30.12 -5.69
C GLU A 286 17.84 30.14 -5.98
N ALA A 287 17.16 31.18 -5.47
CA ALA A 287 15.71 31.24 -5.27
C ALA A 287 15.00 30.24 -6.18
N ALA A 288 14.51 29.13 -5.62
CA ALA A 288 13.66 28.21 -6.36
C ALA A 288 12.68 29.12 -7.11
N PRO A 289 12.72 29.14 -8.47
CA PRO A 289 12.02 30.15 -9.24
C PRO A 289 10.61 30.16 -8.70
N GLN A 290 10.16 31.33 -8.22
CA GLN A 290 8.81 31.50 -7.67
C GLN A 290 7.91 30.72 -8.61
N LEU A 291 7.30 29.63 -8.10
CA LEU A 291 6.46 28.76 -8.89
C LEU A 291 5.50 29.70 -9.60
N ALA A 292 5.65 29.84 -10.92
CA ALA A 292 4.75 30.65 -11.70
C ALA A 292 3.36 30.08 -11.36
N ARG A 293 2.53 30.87 -10.66
CA ARG A 293 1.20 30.42 -10.24
C ARG A 293 0.38 30.29 -11.51
N ARG A 294 0.48 29.14 -12.17
CA ARG A 294 -0.26 28.81 -13.38
C ARG A 294 -1.73 28.62 -13.02
N ARG A 295 -2.62 29.01 -13.93
CA ARG A 295 -4.04 28.76 -13.75
C ARG A 295 -4.27 27.24 -13.67
N PRO A 296 -5.09 26.71 -12.75
CA PRO A 296 -5.49 25.30 -12.81
C PRO A 296 -6.20 25.01 -14.14
N VAL A 297 -5.87 23.87 -14.77
CA VAL A 297 -6.61 23.41 -15.96
C VAL A 297 -8.03 23.05 -15.57
N THR A 298 -8.98 23.39 -16.44
CA THR A 298 -10.38 23.07 -16.21
C THR A 298 -10.62 21.57 -16.43
N PRO A 299 -11.14 20.81 -15.45
CA PRO A 299 -11.43 19.39 -15.63
C PRO A 299 -12.52 19.16 -16.69
N PRO A 300 -12.68 17.92 -17.20
CA PRO A 300 -13.75 17.59 -18.11
C PRO A 300 -15.12 18.04 -17.56
N HIS A 301 -15.84 18.86 -18.33
CA HIS A 301 -17.11 19.43 -17.89
C HIS A 301 -18.09 19.54 -19.07
N ARG A 302 -19.39 19.53 -18.77
CA ARG A 302 -20.43 19.60 -19.81
C ARG A 302 -20.53 21.00 -20.40
N LEU A 303 -20.65 21.08 -21.71
CA LEU A 303 -20.81 22.31 -22.46
C LEU A 303 -22.15 22.33 -23.18
N ARG A 304 -23.08 23.17 -22.70
CA ARG A 304 -24.43 23.29 -23.28
C ARG A 304 -24.45 23.82 -24.71
N ASN A 305 -23.41 24.56 -25.09
CA ASN A 305 -23.22 25.10 -26.43
C ASN A 305 -22.48 24.13 -27.37
N VAL A 306 -22.10 22.95 -26.90
CA VAL A 306 -21.46 21.91 -27.71
C VAL A 306 -22.46 20.78 -27.94
N PRO A 307 -22.67 20.32 -29.20
CA PRO A 307 -23.61 19.25 -29.49
C PRO A 307 -23.28 17.93 -28.77
N PRO A 308 -24.28 17.08 -28.50
CA PRO A 308 -24.07 15.72 -28.00
C PRO A 308 -23.06 14.93 -28.85
N GLY A 309 -22.22 14.14 -28.19
CA GLY A 309 -21.17 13.35 -28.85
C GLY A 309 -20.04 14.16 -29.47
N VAL A 310 -19.89 15.44 -29.11
CA VAL A 310 -18.75 16.26 -29.49
C VAL A 310 -17.92 16.57 -28.25
N VAL A 311 -16.62 16.29 -28.34
CA VAL A 311 -15.61 16.70 -27.36
C VAL A 311 -14.94 17.97 -27.87
N GLN A 312 -15.05 19.05 -27.11
CA GLN A 312 -14.30 20.28 -27.35
C GLN A 312 -13.01 20.24 -26.54
N VAL A 313 -11.88 20.00 -27.21
CA VAL A 313 -10.56 19.93 -26.59
C VAL A 313 -9.86 21.27 -26.77
N THR A 314 -9.41 21.86 -25.67
CA THR A 314 -8.60 23.09 -25.67
C THR A 314 -7.18 22.71 -25.28
N VAL A 315 -6.20 23.01 -26.13
CA VAL A 315 -4.79 22.74 -25.85
C VAL A 315 -4.06 24.05 -25.66
N ILE A 316 -3.40 24.18 -24.51
CA ILE A 316 -2.64 25.37 -24.12
C ILE A 316 -1.20 25.01 -23.76
N ASP A 317 -0.28 25.96 -23.92
CA ASP A 317 1.12 25.83 -23.51
C ASP A 317 1.32 26.16 -22.02
N ALA A 318 2.59 26.13 -21.59
CA ALA A 318 3.00 26.43 -20.22
C ALA A 318 2.64 27.86 -19.73
N ASP A 319 2.41 28.79 -20.67
CA ASP A 319 2.07 30.19 -20.45
C ASP A 319 0.56 30.48 -20.66
N ASP A 320 -0.27 29.44 -20.68
CA ASP A 320 -1.71 29.50 -20.94
C ASP A 320 -2.08 30.06 -22.33
N ARG A 321 -1.19 29.97 -23.32
CA ARG A 321 -1.48 30.37 -24.69
C ARG A 321 -2.04 29.21 -25.50
N PRO A 322 -3.05 29.45 -26.36
CA PRO A 322 -3.59 28.41 -27.22
C PRO A 322 -2.56 27.93 -28.25
N LEU A 323 -2.51 26.62 -28.48
CA LEU A 323 -1.62 26.01 -29.47
C LEU A 323 -2.39 25.60 -30.73
N GLU A 324 -2.01 26.15 -31.88
CA GLU A 324 -2.58 25.82 -33.20
C GLU A 324 -1.94 24.56 -33.80
N GLY A 325 -2.74 23.75 -34.50
CA GLY A 325 -2.26 22.62 -35.30
C GLY A 325 -1.80 21.42 -34.48
N VAL A 326 -2.09 21.38 -33.18
CA VAL A 326 -1.76 20.25 -32.32
C VAL A 326 -2.70 19.09 -32.62
N GLY A 327 -2.14 17.91 -32.87
CA GLY A 327 -2.91 16.68 -33.06
C GLY A 327 -3.59 16.27 -31.76
N VAL A 328 -4.89 16.03 -31.83
CA VAL A 328 -5.74 15.63 -30.70
C VAL A 328 -6.37 14.29 -31.04
N VAL A 329 -6.39 13.40 -30.07
CA VAL A 329 -7.01 12.09 -30.22
C VAL A 329 -8.06 11.92 -29.14
N VAL A 330 -9.30 11.64 -29.53
CA VAL A 330 -10.33 11.21 -28.58
C VAL A 330 -10.48 9.70 -28.69
N LYS A 331 -10.28 9.01 -27.57
CA LYS A 331 -10.45 7.56 -27.46
C LYS A 331 -11.71 7.27 -26.66
N ARG A 332 -12.46 6.26 -27.10
CA ARG A 332 -13.54 5.62 -26.36
C ARG A 332 -13.11 4.21 -26.01
N GLU A 333 -13.27 3.84 -24.75
CA GLU A 333 -13.12 2.48 -24.26
C GLU A 333 -14.45 1.99 -23.70
N ALA A 334 -15.04 0.99 -24.35
CA ALA A 334 -16.23 0.31 -23.84
C ALA A 334 -15.85 -0.79 -22.85
N VAL A 335 -16.72 -1.06 -21.88
CA VAL A 335 -16.58 -2.19 -20.94
C VAL A 335 -16.42 -3.54 -21.65
N THR A 336 -16.97 -3.67 -22.86
CA THR A 336 -16.86 -4.86 -23.71
C THR A 336 -15.47 -5.03 -24.37
N GLY A 337 -14.55 -4.08 -24.16
CA GLY A 337 -13.24 -4.03 -24.81
C GLY A 337 -13.26 -3.40 -26.21
N ALA A 338 -14.42 -2.96 -26.70
CA ALA A 338 -14.50 -2.25 -27.98
C ALA A 338 -13.93 -0.83 -27.83
N ALA A 339 -12.90 -0.52 -28.63
CA ALA A 339 -12.27 0.80 -28.65
C ALA A 339 -12.62 1.55 -29.95
N GLU A 340 -12.82 2.87 -29.84
CA GLU A 340 -12.92 3.78 -30.98
C GLU A 340 -11.90 4.90 -30.79
N ARG A 341 -11.22 5.27 -31.87
CA ARG A 341 -10.24 6.35 -31.89
C ARG A 341 -10.64 7.35 -32.96
N VAL A 342 -10.72 8.62 -32.60
CA VAL A 342 -11.03 9.70 -33.53
C VAL A 342 -9.98 10.79 -33.41
N ASP A 343 -9.26 11.03 -34.50
CA ASP A 343 -8.24 12.08 -34.58
C ASP A 343 -8.86 13.44 -34.96
N GLY A 344 -8.24 14.51 -34.49
CA GLY A 344 -8.57 15.90 -34.78
C GLY A 344 -7.32 16.77 -34.65
N ALA A 345 -7.48 18.07 -34.89
CA ALA A 345 -6.41 19.04 -34.70
C ALA A 345 -6.97 20.36 -34.17
N THR A 346 -6.18 21.08 -33.37
CA THR A 346 -6.57 22.38 -32.84
C THR A 346 -6.51 23.47 -33.91
N GLY A 347 -7.47 24.40 -33.86
CA GLY A 347 -7.44 25.63 -34.67
C GLY A 347 -6.55 26.72 -34.05
N ARG A 348 -6.61 27.93 -34.63
CA ARG A 348 -5.90 29.13 -34.13
C ARG A 348 -6.25 29.53 -32.70
N ASP A 349 -7.44 29.16 -32.26
CA ASP A 349 -7.95 29.37 -30.91
C ASP A 349 -7.49 28.28 -29.93
N GLY A 350 -6.68 27.31 -30.39
CA GLY A 350 -6.24 26.17 -29.58
C GLY A 350 -7.33 25.13 -29.37
N ILE A 351 -8.44 25.22 -30.10
CA ILE A 351 -9.62 24.37 -29.89
C ILE A 351 -9.77 23.35 -31.02
N ALA A 352 -9.93 22.08 -30.66
CA ALA A 352 -10.38 21.01 -31.55
C ALA A 352 -11.81 20.58 -31.14
N ARG A 353 -12.68 20.33 -32.12
CA ARG A 353 -14.02 19.77 -31.88
C ARG A 353 -14.10 18.42 -32.57
N VAL A 354 -14.11 17.36 -31.76
CA VAL A 354 -14.03 15.97 -32.24
C VAL A 354 -15.35 15.28 -31.97
N LYS A 355 -15.98 14.77 -33.03
CA LYS A 355 -17.22 14.00 -32.92
C LYS A 355 -16.89 12.54 -32.69
N ILE A 356 -17.44 11.94 -31.66
CA ILE A 356 -17.24 10.53 -31.31
C ILE A 356 -18.57 9.89 -30.92
N THR A 357 -18.68 8.58 -31.16
CA THR A 357 -19.89 7.83 -30.83
C THR A 357 -20.12 7.77 -29.32
N VAL A 358 -21.31 8.21 -28.87
CA VAL A 358 -21.72 8.15 -27.46
C VAL A 358 -22.25 6.76 -27.12
N SER A 359 -21.84 6.27 -25.95
CA SER A 359 -22.24 4.99 -25.36
C SER A 359 -22.23 5.14 -23.84
N ALA A 360 -23.31 4.69 -23.18
CA ALA A 360 -23.54 4.85 -21.75
C ALA A 360 -22.54 4.06 -20.89
N ASP A 361 -22.00 2.95 -21.41
CA ASP A 361 -21.05 2.07 -20.72
C ASP A 361 -19.64 2.25 -21.30
N SER A 362 -19.22 3.49 -21.50
CA SER A 362 -17.90 3.79 -22.07
C SER A 362 -17.23 4.97 -21.38
N LEU A 363 -15.93 4.83 -21.20
CA LEU A 363 -15.05 5.89 -20.73
C LEU A 363 -14.35 6.52 -21.94
N TYR A 364 -14.10 7.80 -21.83
CA TYR A 364 -13.44 8.59 -22.86
C TYR A 364 -12.24 9.29 -22.26
N HIS A 365 -11.15 9.38 -23.00
CA HIS A 365 -10.00 10.19 -22.66
C HIS A 365 -9.46 10.86 -23.92
N VAL A 366 -8.72 11.94 -23.71
CA VAL A 366 -8.09 12.70 -24.78
C VAL A 366 -6.58 12.56 -24.65
N GLU A 367 -5.92 12.23 -25.75
CA GLU A 367 -4.46 12.22 -25.87
C GLU A 367 -3.99 13.33 -26.79
N VAL A 368 -2.88 13.94 -26.42
CA VAL A 368 -2.12 14.90 -27.22
C VAL A 368 -0.66 14.52 -27.17
N GLU A 369 0.01 14.44 -28.32
CA GLU A 369 1.46 14.33 -28.36
C GLU A 369 2.06 15.73 -28.49
N HIS A 370 3.01 16.06 -27.61
CA HIS A 370 3.74 17.32 -27.66
C HIS A 370 5.20 17.11 -27.25
N ASP A 371 6.13 17.61 -28.08
CA ASP A 371 7.57 17.44 -27.90
C ASP A 371 8.02 15.97 -27.71
N GLY A 372 7.37 15.05 -28.44
CA GLY A 372 7.65 13.61 -28.38
C GLY A 372 7.20 12.93 -27.08
N ALA A 373 6.29 13.56 -26.35
CA ALA A 373 5.73 13.04 -25.11
C ALA A 373 4.19 13.00 -25.14
N PRO A 374 3.57 11.95 -24.57
CA PRO A 374 2.12 11.80 -24.52
C PRO A 374 1.52 12.54 -23.32
N TYR A 375 0.53 13.38 -23.55
CA TYR A 375 -0.28 14.04 -22.52
C TYR A 375 -1.70 13.48 -22.58
N GLU A 376 -2.23 13.09 -21.42
CA GLU A 376 -3.55 12.46 -21.35
C GLU A 376 -4.45 13.12 -20.30
N THR A 377 -5.74 13.18 -20.59
CA THR A 377 -6.75 13.61 -19.61
C THR A 377 -7.21 12.42 -18.78
N ARG A 378 -7.69 12.70 -17.56
CA ARG A 378 -8.53 11.73 -16.84
C ARG A 378 -9.71 11.27 -17.68
N SER A 379 -10.09 10.01 -17.49
CA SER A 379 -11.30 9.45 -18.07
C SER A 379 -12.56 10.23 -17.69
N PHE A 380 -13.46 10.43 -18.64
CA PHE A 380 -14.75 11.06 -18.47
C PHE A 380 -15.84 10.30 -19.22
N VAL A 381 -17.11 10.68 -19.01
CA VAL A 381 -18.28 10.07 -19.65
C VAL A 381 -18.93 11.10 -20.57
N LEU A 382 -19.39 10.65 -21.74
CA LEU A 382 -20.25 11.43 -22.64
C LEU A 382 -21.71 11.05 -22.46
N ASP A 383 -22.60 12.04 -22.59
CA ASP A 383 -24.04 11.84 -22.63
C ASP A 383 -24.66 12.24 -23.97
N ASP A 384 -25.94 11.93 -24.14
CA ASP A 384 -26.72 12.21 -25.35
C ASP A 384 -27.34 13.62 -25.35
N ARG A 385 -27.05 14.46 -24.33
CA ARG A 385 -27.69 15.77 -24.13
C ARG A 385 -26.77 16.94 -24.44
N THR A 386 -25.49 16.82 -24.13
CA THR A 386 -24.50 17.89 -24.30
C THR A 386 -23.13 17.33 -24.64
N GLY A 387 -22.31 18.13 -25.32
CA GLY A 387 -20.89 17.83 -25.47
C GLY A 387 -20.10 18.08 -24.19
N VAL A 388 -18.83 17.68 -24.21
CA VAL A 388 -17.90 17.87 -23.08
C VAL A 388 -16.74 18.75 -23.51
N GLY A 389 -16.39 19.72 -22.67
CA GLY A 389 -15.20 20.54 -22.77
C GLY A 389 -14.06 19.93 -21.94
N VAL A 390 -12.88 19.86 -22.53
CA VAL A 390 -11.67 19.38 -21.86
C VAL A 390 -10.52 20.33 -22.17
N GLU A 391 -9.67 20.60 -21.18
CA GLU A 391 -8.50 21.46 -21.32
C GLU A 391 -7.24 20.66 -20.98
N LEU A 392 -6.24 20.69 -21.86
CA LEU A 392 -4.93 20.06 -21.70
C LEU A 392 -3.85 21.13 -21.74
N ARG A 393 -3.01 21.15 -20.71
CA ARG A 393 -1.78 21.92 -20.72
C ARG A 393 -0.62 21.01 -21.09
N VAL A 394 0.13 21.40 -22.11
CA VAL A 394 1.32 20.67 -22.56
C VAL A 394 2.57 21.50 -22.32
N PHE A 395 3.69 20.81 -22.10
CA PHE A 395 4.98 21.43 -21.82
C PHE A 395 6.05 20.88 -22.76
N ALA A 396 7.03 21.71 -23.12
CA ALA A 396 8.29 21.18 -23.62
C ALA A 396 8.88 20.21 -22.59
N VAL A 397 9.57 19.17 -23.03
CA VAL A 397 10.05 18.11 -22.14
C VAL A 397 11.56 18.14 -21.91
N THR A 398 11.98 17.59 -20.78
CA THR A 398 13.37 17.31 -20.45
C THR A 398 13.54 15.85 -20.05
N ARG A 399 14.67 15.27 -20.43
CA ARG A 399 15.10 13.92 -20.03
C ARG A 399 16.11 13.95 -18.88
N ASP A 400 16.48 15.13 -18.41
CA ASP A 400 17.45 15.28 -17.32
C ASP A 400 16.80 14.90 -15.98
N PRO A 401 17.22 13.80 -15.32
CA PRO A 401 16.66 13.42 -14.02
C PRO A 401 17.08 14.37 -12.89
N SER A 402 18.06 15.26 -13.11
CA SER A 402 18.55 16.19 -12.09
C SER A 402 17.53 17.26 -11.70
N VAL A 403 16.58 17.57 -12.60
CA VAL A 403 15.50 18.52 -12.33
C VAL A 403 14.37 17.94 -11.48
N VAL A 404 14.39 16.61 -11.27
CA VAL A 404 13.38 15.90 -10.49
C VAL A 404 13.90 15.69 -9.08
N ARG A 405 13.06 16.05 -8.12
CA ARG A 405 13.29 15.84 -6.69
C ARG A 405 12.09 15.10 -6.14
N GLY A 406 12.33 14.14 -5.26
CA GLY A 406 11.26 13.36 -4.67
C GLY A 406 11.47 13.04 -3.21
N GLU A 407 10.39 12.64 -2.58
CA GLU A 407 10.38 12.05 -1.25
C GLU A 407 9.78 10.66 -1.37
N VAL A 408 10.36 9.68 -0.67
CA VAL A 408 9.84 8.33 -0.63
C VAL A 408 9.71 7.85 0.81
N GLN A 409 8.55 7.28 1.11
CA GLN A 409 8.24 6.67 2.38
C GLN A 409 7.82 5.22 2.16
N PHE A 410 8.51 4.29 2.81
CA PHE A 410 8.18 2.87 2.79
C PHE A 410 7.35 2.53 4.03
N ALA A 411 6.06 2.25 3.86
CA ALA A 411 5.25 1.73 4.95
C ALA A 411 5.32 0.19 4.97
N PHE A 412 5.85 -0.38 6.04
CA PHE A 412 5.90 -1.83 6.25
C PHE A 412 4.72 -2.27 7.10
N ILE A 413 3.87 -3.10 6.52
CA ILE A 413 2.64 -3.58 7.15
C ILE A 413 2.71 -5.09 7.18
N ALA A 414 2.88 -5.66 8.37
CA ALA A 414 2.86 -7.11 8.55
C ALA A 414 1.52 -7.70 8.09
N GLN A 415 1.57 -8.79 7.35
CA GLN A 415 0.40 -9.52 6.88
C GLN A 415 0.44 -10.95 7.41
N GLU A 416 -0.66 -11.68 7.23
CA GLU A 416 -0.68 -13.12 7.49
C GLU A 416 0.23 -13.87 6.51
N GLN A 417 0.54 -15.13 6.84
CA GLN A 417 1.28 -16.07 5.98
C GLN A 417 2.74 -15.68 5.69
N ASP A 418 3.42 -15.10 6.67
CA ASP A 418 4.85 -14.77 6.57
C ASP A 418 5.16 -13.75 5.45
N LYS A 419 4.21 -12.82 5.21
CA LYS A 419 4.32 -11.74 4.22
C LYS A 419 4.32 -10.37 4.89
N VAL A 420 5.05 -9.44 4.29
CA VAL A 420 4.97 -8.02 4.60
C VAL A 420 4.53 -7.26 3.36
N GLN A 421 3.50 -6.43 3.51
CA GLN A 421 3.14 -5.46 2.50
C GLN A 421 4.02 -4.23 2.65
N VAL A 422 4.61 -3.81 1.54
CA VAL A 422 5.34 -2.56 1.43
C VAL A 422 4.49 -1.61 0.59
N ALA A 423 4.01 -0.52 1.20
CA ALA A 423 3.48 0.61 0.44
C ALA A 423 4.62 1.62 0.24
N GLN A 424 5.09 1.75 -0.99
CA GLN A 424 6.11 2.71 -1.39
C GLN A 424 5.41 4.00 -1.82
N LEU A 425 5.28 4.93 -0.88
CA LEU A 425 4.67 6.23 -1.09
C LEU A 425 5.71 7.19 -1.68
N THR A 426 5.63 7.46 -2.99
CA THR A 426 6.60 8.30 -3.70
C THR A 426 5.93 9.56 -4.19
N GLN A 427 6.43 10.72 -3.78
CA GLN A 427 6.00 12.02 -4.30
C GLN A 427 7.18 12.67 -4.99
N VAL A 428 6.96 13.22 -6.18
CA VAL A 428 8.00 13.90 -6.95
C VAL A 428 7.52 15.26 -7.39
N PHE A 429 8.47 16.17 -7.56
CA PHE A 429 8.26 17.47 -8.17
C PHE A 429 9.37 17.75 -9.18
N VAL A 430 9.01 18.46 -10.23
CA VAL A 430 9.94 18.87 -11.29
C VAL A 430 10.21 20.37 -11.18
N THR A 431 11.48 20.72 -11.14
CA THR A 431 11.96 22.11 -11.12
C THR A 431 12.11 22.66 -12.55
N GLY A 432 12.00 23.98 -12.71
CA GLY A 432 12.11 24.66 -13.99
C GLY A 432 10.76 24.82 -14.71
N ASP A 433 10.81 24.92 -16.04
CA ASP A 433 9.70 25.25 -16.93
C ASP A 433 9.30 24.10 -17.88
N LYS A 434 10.06 22.99 -17.86
CA LYS A 434 9.83 21.81 -18.70
C LYS A 434 9.30 20.64 -17.89
N ALA A 435 8.45 19.83 -18.51
CA ALA A 435 8.00 18.57 -17.90
C ALA A 435 9.10 17.51 -17.99
N PHE A 436 9.21 16.67 -16.97
CA PHE A 436 10.15 15.55 -17.02
C PHE A 436 9.51 14.38 -17.79
N TRP A 437 10.15 13.97 -18.88
CA TRP A 437 9.77 12.81 -19.66
C TRP A 437 11.02 12.04 -20.08
N PRO A 438 11.35 10.92 -19.41
CA PRO A 438 12.52 10.10 -19.74
C PRO A 438 12.36 9.29 -21.04
N GLY A 439 11.16 9.29 -21.63
CA GLY A 439 10.78 8.43 -22.75
C GLY A 439 10.12 7.13 -22.28
N GLU A 440 9.73 6.31 -23.25
CA GLU A 440 9.16 4.98 -22.99
C GLU A 440 10.17 4.10 -22.25
N GLY A 441 9.70 3.37 -21.24
CA GLY A 441 10.52 2.38 -20.51
C GLY A 441 11.13 2.86 -19.20
N PHE A 442 10.80 4.07 -18.70
CA PHE A 442 11.09 4.40 -17.31
C PHE A 442 10.25 3.52 -16.37
N ARG A 443 10.94 2.84 -15.45
CA ARG A 443 10.34 1.84 -14.56
C ARG A 443 10.43 2.28 -13.11
N LEU A 444 9.30 2.18 -12.44
CA LEU A 444 9.18 2.23 -10.99
C LEU A 444 9.19 0.79 -10.50
N GLU A 445 10.36 0.35 -10.04
CA GLU A 445 10.56 -1.02 -9.56
C GLU A 445 10.29 -1.12 -8.06
N GLY A 446 9.74 -2.25 -7.64
CA GLY A 446 9.68 -2.62 -6.23
C GLY A 446 11.02 -3.18 -5.73
N ALA A 447 11.06 -3.58 -4.46
CA ALA A 447 12.23 -4.25 -3.92
C ALA A 447 12.47 -5.60 -4.63
N PRO A 448 13.74 -6.07 -4.74
CA PRO A 448 14.04 -7.38 -5.30
C PRO A 448 13.26 -8.50 -4.60
N GLY A 449 12.68 -9.41 -5.37
CA GLY A 449 11.85 -10.51 -4.85
C GLY A 449 10.41 -10.10 -4.52
N ALA A 450 10.00 -8.86 -4.82
CA ALA A 450 8.63 -8.42 -4.69
C ALA A 450 7.65 -9.26 -5.53
N SER A 451 6.47 -9.49 -4.98
CA SER A 451 5.33 -10.10 -5.66
C SER A 451 4.06 -9.27 -5.44
N GLY A 452 3.01 -9.50 -6.22
CA GLY A 452 1.74 -8.78 -6.06
C GLY A 452 1.89 -7.27 -6.23
N PHE A 453 2.71 -6.84 -7.19
CA PHE A 453 2.93 -5.42 -7.48
C PHE A 453 1.62 -4.74 -7.87
N VAL A 454 1.36 -3.53 -7.38
CA VAL A 454 0.16 -2.74 -7.68
C VAL A 454 0.49 -1.25 -7.73
N VAL A 455 -0.19 -0.50 -8.60
CA VAL A 455 -0.16 0.97 -8.59
C VAL A 455 -1.25 1.45 -7.64
N MET A 456 -0.93 2.40 -6.77
CA MET A 456 -1.91 2.95 -5.83
C MET A 456 -2.84 3.93 -6.54
N ASN A 457 -4.10 4.05 -6.09
CA ASN A 457 -5.14 4.85 -6.75
C ASN A 457 -4.76 6.31 -7.05
N ARG A 458 -3.84 6.92 -6.28
CA ARG A 458 -3.39 8.30 -6.53
C ARG A 458 -2.41 8.42 -7.70
N ALA A 459 -1.73 7.34 -8.04
CA ALA A 459 -0.72 7.28 -9.09
C ALA A 459 -1.25 6.70 -10.41
N SER A 460 -2.46 6.12 -10.42
CA SER A 460 -3.02 5.43 -11.60
C SER A 460 -3.22 6.32 -12.82
N ASP A 461 -3.29 7.64 -12.63
CA ASP A 461 -3.39 8.60 -13.73
C ASP A 461 -2.05 8.80 -14.44
N VAL A 462 -0.92 8.55 -13.78
CA VAL A 462 0.43 8.92 -14.26
C VAL A 462 1.29 7.68 -14.53
N VAL A 463 0.96 6.57 -13.88
CA VAL A 463 1.73 5.34 -13.86
C VAL A 463 0.79 4.18 -14.18
N ALA A 464 1.20 3.28 -15.08
CA ALA A 464 0.47 2.05 -15.35
C ALA A 464 1.30 0.81 -15.04
N HIS A 465 0.61 -0.24 -14.66
CA HIS A 465 1.19 -1.55 -14.40
C HIS A 465 0.41 -2.60 -15.19
N ARG A 466 1.14 -3.47 -15.88
CA ARG A 466 0.59 -4.63 -16.57
C ARG A 466 0.74 -5.85 -15.66
N GLU A 467 -0.35 -6.59 -15.48
CA GLU A 467 -0.37 -7.79 -14.64
C GLU A 467 0.82 -8.72 -14.90
N GLY A 468 1.54 -9.06 -13.83
CA GLY A 468 2.72 -9.91 -13.85
C GLY A 468 4.06 -9.18 -13.97
N ASP A 469 4.08 -7.90 -14.34
CA ASP A 469 5.31 -7.10 -14.35
C ASP A 469 5.73 -6.73 -12.92
N PRO A 470 7.01 -6.85 -12.54
CA PRO A 470 7.50 -6.46 -11.20
C PRO A 470 7.75 -4.95 -11.08
N TYR A 471 7.18 -4.15 -11.98
CA TYR A 471 7.39 -2.72 -12.10
C TYR A 471 6.16 -2.04 -12.70
N ALA A 472 6.05 -0.74 -12.47
CA ALA A 472 5.15 0.11 -13.25
C ALA A 472 5.92 1.04 -14.19
N THR A 473 5.25 1.52 -15.23
CA THR A 473 5.82 2.45 -16.21
C THR A 473 5.12 3.80 -16.15
N LEU A 474 5.91 4.86 -16.24
CA LEU A 474 5.41 6.22 -16.38
C LEU A 474 4.70 6.36 -17.74
N GLN A 475 3.45 6.80 -17.74
CA GLN A 475 2.61 6.92 -18.94
C GLN A 475 2.63 8.32 -19.56
N GLN A 476 2.88 9.34 -18.76
CA GLN A 476 2.87 10.73 -19.21
C GLN A 476 3.95 11.58 -18.50
N PRO A 477 4.35 12.73 -19.08
CA PRO A 477 5.29 13.64 -18.46
C PRO A 477 4.85 14.13 -17.09
N ILE A 478 5.84 14.35 -16.22
CA ILE A 478 5.62 14.94 -14.90
C ILE A 478 5.70 16.46 -15.06
N PRO A 479 4.59 17.21 -14.90
CA PRO A 479 4.57 18.65 -15.12
C PRO A 479 5.47 19.41 -14.13
N PRO A 480 6.08 20.53 -14.56
CA PRO A 480 6.88 21.37 -13.68
C PRO A 480 6.01 22.12 -12.68
N GLY A 481 6.46 22.18 -11.42
CA GLY A 481 5.82 22.95 -10.37
C GLY A 481 4.57 22.32 -9.74
N GLU A 482 4.29 21.06 -10.04
CA GLU A 482 3.25 20.26 -9.39
C GLU A 482 3.89 19.10 -8.61
N ILE A 483 3.22 18.68 -7.53
CA ILE A 483 3.58 17.47 -6.80
C ILE A 483 2.79 16.32 -7.40
N VAL A 484 3.50 15.30 -7.88
CA VAL A 484 2.94 14.13 -8.53
C VAL A 484 3.21 12.89 -7.69
N ASP A 485 2.18 12.06 -7.55
CA ASP A 485 2.21 10.82 -6.78
C ASP A 485 2.56 9.65 -7.72
N LEU A 486 3.62 8.90 -7.38
CA LEU A 486 4.13 7.73 -8.10
C LEU A 486 4.06 6.46 -7.22
N SER A 487 3.13 6.43 -6.26
CA SER A 487 3.10 5.39 -5.24
C SER A 487 2.68 4.01 -5.75
N VAL A 488 3.39 2.99 -5.27
CA VAL A 488 3.18 1.58 -5.61
C VAL A 488 3.13 0.73 -4.35
N GLY A 489 2.52 -0.45 -4.44
CA GLY A 489 2.47 -1.44 -3.36
C GLY A 489 2.96 -2.80 -3.85
N TYR A 490 3.57 -3.57 -2.97
CA TYR A 490 3.99 -4.94 -3.25
C TYR A 490 4.17 -5.75 -1.97
N LEU A 491 4.33 -7.07 -2.11
CA LEU A 491 4.53 -8.03 -1.03
C LEU A 491 5.96 -8.58 -1.05
N LEU A 492 6.55 -8.72 0.13
CA LEU A 492 7.80 -9.45 0.35
C LEU A 492 7.53 -10.62 1.30
N GLU A 493 8.16 -11.76 1.02
CA GLU A 493 8.17 -12.92 1.92
C GLU A 493 9.22 -12.69 3.02
N HIS A 494 8.94 -13.16 4.23
CA HIS A 494 9.86 -13.05 5.37
C HIS A 494 9.84 -14.32 6.23
N ASP A 495 10.79 -14.44 7.16
CA ASP A 495 10.79 -15.49 8.18
C ASP A 495 11.10 -14.89 9.56
N GLY A 496 10.38 -13.83 9.91
CA GLY A 496 10.53 -13.06 11.16
C GLY A 496 11.38 -11.79 11.00
N ALA A 497 12.11 -11.72 9.90
CA ALA A 497 12.79 -10.52 9.44
C ALA A 497 12.83 -10.48 7.90
N VAL A 498 12.92 -9.28 7.34
CA VAL A 498 13.11 -9.04 5.91
C VAL A 498 14.30 -8.11 5.68
N ALA A 499 15.19 -8.51 4.78
CA ALA A 499 16.22 -7.63 4.25
C ALA A 499 15.63 -6.87 3.06
N PHE A 500 15.41 -5.58 3.25
CA PHE A 500 14.86 -4.69 2.24
C PHE A 500 15.99 -3.97 1.52
N SER A 501 15.95 -3.99 0.18
CA SER A 501 16.84 -3.22 -0.68
C SER A 501 16.00 -2.52 -1.74
N TRP A 502 16.27 -1.24 -1.99
CA TRP A 502 15.62 -0.48 -3.05
C TRP A 502 16.59 0.49 -3.71
N THR A 503 16.50 0.65 -5.03
CA THR A 503 17.35 1.54 -5.82
C THR A 503 16.55 2.76 -6.23
N ALA A 504 17.04 3.96 -5.91
CA ALA A 504 16.37 5.21 -6.25
C ALA A 504 16.40 5.46 -7.77
N PRO A 505 15.25 5.53 -8.47
CA PRO A 505 15.23 5.83 -9.91
C PRO A 505 15.45 7.33 -10.20
N LEU A 506 15.20 8.18 -9.21
CA LEU A 506 15.28 9.64 -9.26
C LEU A 506 15.95 10.15 -7.98
N THR A 507 16.27 11.44 -7.91
CA THR A 507 16.86 12.02 -6.70
C THR A 507 15.81 12.07 -5.59
N MET A 508 16.05 11.37 -4.49
CA MET A 508 15.23 11.38 -3.29
C MET A 508 15.88 12.29 -2.23
N VAL A 509 15.22 13.38 -1.88
CA VAL A 509 15.67 14.35 -0.85
C VAL A 509 15.12 14.03 0.54
N ALA A 510 14.27 13.02 0.65
CA ALA A 510 13.85 12.45 1.92
C ALA A 510 13.45 10.99 1.71
N VAL A 511 14.19 10.08 2.34
CA VAL A 511 13.89 8.64 2.37
C VAL A 511 13.55 8.25 3.80
N SER A 512 12.39 7.63 3.99
CA SER A 512 11.94 7.18 5.31
C SER A 512 11.26 5.82 5.26
N ALA A 513 11.24 5.14 6.40
CA ALA A 513 10.39 3.99 6.64
C ALA A 513 9.42 4.29 7.77
N VAL A 514 8.17 3.85 7.62
CA VAL A 514 7.13 3.93 8.63
C VAL A 514 6.62 2.53 8.92
N MET A 515 6.44 2.23 10.20
CA MET A 515 5.92 0.93 10.62
C MET A 515 5.21 1.02 11.96
N ASP A 516 4.46 -0.02 12.28
CA ASP A 516 3.90 -0.22 13.61
C ASP A 516 5.05 -0.31 14.65
N PRO A 517 4.89 0.24 15.86
CA PRO A 517 5.93 0.22 16.91
C PRO A 517 6.33 -1.18 17.38
N SER A 518 5.57 -2.22 17.05
CA SER A 518 6.01 -3.61 17.27
C SER A 518 7.11 -4.03 16.30
N LEU A 519 7.27 -3.38 15.15
CA LEU A 519 8.34 -3.66 14.19
C LEU A 519 9.56 -2.79 14.46
N GLU A 520 10.74 -3.30 14.15
CA GLU A 520 12.00 -2.59 14.40
C GLU A 520 12.91 -2.62 13.17
N VAL A 521 13.50 -1.48 12.83
CA VAL A 521 14.63 -1.44 11.89
C VAL A 521 15.92 -1.77 12.64
N THR A 522 16.38 -3.01 12.48
CA THR A 522 17.57 -3.52 13.18
C THR A 522 18.88 -3.05 12.53
N ARG A 523 18.85 -2.69 11.24
CA ARG A 523 20.00 -2.16 10.48
C ARG A 523 19.56 -1.17 9.41
N GLY A 524 20.42 -0.20 9.10
CA GLY A 524 20.29 0.70 7.96
C GLY A 524 19.58 2.05 8.22
N ALA A 525 18.98 2.25 9.40
CA ALA A 525 18.45 3.55 9.80
C ALA A 525 19.57 4.51 10.24
N LEU A 526 19.41 5.82 9.96
CA LEU A 526 20.36 6.87 10.37
C LEU A 526 20.26 7.25 11.85
N GLY A 527 19.22 6.81 12.54
CA GLY A 527 18.96 7.12 13.94
C GLY A 527 17.77 6.35 14.50
N PRO A 528 17.45 6.56 15.79
CA PRO A 528 16.29 5.93 16.42
C PRO A 528 14.97 6.39 15.77
N PRO A 529 13.88 5.61 15.90
CA PRO A 529 12.58 6.02 15.39
C PRO A 529 12.10 7.30 16.10
N VAL A 530 11.40 8.13 15.34
CA VAL A 530 10.69 9.30 15.87
C VAL A 530 9.21 9.02 15.74
N GLN A 531 8.46 9.22 16.82
CA GLN A 531 7.00 9.18 16.75
C GLN A 531 6.50 10.56 16.33
N PRO A 532 5.73 10.67 15.24
CA PRO A 532 5.03 11.90 14.91
C PRO A 532 4.15 12.33 16.09
N PRO A 533 3.88 13.64 16.24
CA PRO A 533 2.98 14.13 17.29
C PRO A 533 1.68 13.34 17.28
N HIS A 534 1.30 12.81 18.45
CA HIS A 534 0.13 11.93 18.57
C HIS A 534 -1.14 12.66 18.11
N ASP A 535 -1.70 12.20 16.99
CA ASP A 535 -3.04 12.55 16.55
C ASP A 535 -3.98 11.47 17.12
N PRO A 536 -4.96 11.81 17.98
CA PRO A 536 -5.88 10.83 18.56
C PRO A 536 -6.74 10.10 17.51
N GLN A 537 -6.69 10.49 16.23
CA GLN A 537 -7.33 9.79 15.12
C GLN A 537 -6.39 8.88 14.30
N ARG A 538 -5.09 8.84 14.60
CA ARG A 538 -4.11 8.03 13.86
C ARG A 538 -3.46 6.99 14.77
N ASP A 539 -3.21 5.82 14.20
CA ASP A 539 -2.42 4.79 14.85
C ASP A 539 -1.01 5.32 15.16
N VAL A 540 -0.48 4.92 16.31
CA VAL A 540 0.90 5.24 16.69
C VAL A 540 1.81 4.53 15.70
N VAL A 541 2.72 5.27 15.07
CA VAL A 541 3.68 4.73 14.11
C VAL A 541 5.08 5.26 14.39
N ASP A 542 6.07 4.42 14.13
CA ASP A 542 7.47 4.78 14.24
C ASP A 542 8.01 5.19 12.87
N LEU A 543 8.62 6.38 12.79
CA LEU A 543 9.26 6.91 11.59
C LEU A 543 10.78 6.78 11.70
N TYR A 544 11.38 6.02 10.79
CA TYR A 544 12.83 5.87 10.64
C TYR A 544 13.33 6.72 9.47
N LYS A 545 14.36 7.54 9.72
CA LYS A 545 15.04 8.30 8.66
C LYS A 545 16.13 7.46 8.01
N LEU A 546 16.12 7.39 6.69
CA LEU A 546 17.07 6.60 5.89
C LEU A 546 18.04 7.48 5.08
N GLY A 547 17.80 8.79 5.02
CA GLY A 547 18.68 9.78 4.40
C GLY A 547 18.20 10.22 3.02
N ASP A 548 19.15 10.69 2.21
CA ASP A 548 18.92 11.16 0.85
C ASP A 548 19.59 10.19 -0.13
N LEU A 549 19.02 10.03 -1.32
CA LEU A 549 19.56 9.15 -2.36
C LEU A 549 19.63 9.86 -3.71
N ALA A 550 20.80 9.86 -4.32
CA ALA A 550 20.96 10.20 -5.73
C ALA A 550 20.42 9.07 -6.63
N PRO A 551 20.09 9.36 -7.91
CA PRO A 551 19.68 8.33 -8.86
C PRO A 551 20.70 7.18 -8.94
N GLY A 552 20.21 5.94 -8.87
CA GLY A 552 21.02 4.72 -8.88
C GLY A 552 21.61 4.32 -7.53
N GLN A 553 21.49 5.15 -6.48
CA GLN A 553 21.89 4.76 -5.13
C GLN A 553 20.86 3.82 -4.49
N ARG A 554 21.34 2.97 -3.58
CA ARG A 554 20.52 1.98 -2.88
C ARG A 554 20.35 2.35 -1.41
N VAL A 555 19.15 2.07 -0.90
CA VAL A 555 18.89 1.97 0.53
C VAL A 555 18.74 0.51 0.89
N GLU A 556 19.41 0.11 1.97
CA GLU A 556 19.38 -1.24 2.50
C GLU A 556 19.03 -1.16 3.99
N ILE A 557 17.92 -1.80 4.37
CA ILE A 557 17.48 -1.88 5.78
C ILE A 557 17.07 -3.31 6.12
N GLU A 558 17.14 -3.66 7.40
CA GLU A 558 16.66 -4.94 7.91
C GLU A 558 15.53 -4.70 8.90
N VAL A 559 14.32 -5.12 8.53
CA VAL A 559 13.12 -4.98 9.38
C VAL A 559 12.90 -6.31 10.11
N GLY A 560 12.91 -6.27 11.43
CA GLY A 560 12.74 -7.42 12.32
C GLY A 560 11.40 -7.41 13.05
N ASN A 561 11.23 -8.43 13.89
CA ASN A 561 10.03 -8.68 14.70
C ASN A 561 8.74 -8.86 13.88
N LEU A 562 8.86 -9.38 12.66
CA LEU A 562 7.71 -9.68 11.82
C LEU A 562 6.99 -10.95 12.35
N PRO A 563 5.66 -10.96 12.39
CA PRO A 563 4.90 -12.09 12.93
C PRO A 563 5.08 -13.32 12.03
N THR A 564 5.63 -14.40 12.57
CA THR A 564 5.75 -15.68 11.86
C THR A 564 4.67 -16.66 12.26
N ASN A 565 4.17 -17.44 11.30
CA ASN A 565 3.28 -18.54 11.61
C ASN A 565 4.08 -19.74 12.16
N GLU A 566 4.23 -19.85 13.48
CA GLU A 566 4.92 -20.99 14.12
C GLU A 566 4.37 -22.35 13.68
N PHE A 567 3.06 -22.41 13.37
CA PHE A 567 2.41 -23.61 12.88
C PHE A 567 2.92 -24.02 11.48
N SER A 568 3.30 -23.07 10.62
CA SER A 568 3.85 -23.34 9.30
C SER A 568 5.24 -23.99 9.41
N ARG A 569 6.09 -23.48 10.32
CA ARG A 569 7.40 -24.07 10.64
C ARG A 569 7.26 -25.48 11.20
N LEU A 570 6.31 -25.70 12.12
CA LEU A 570 6.04 -27.02 12.68
C LEU A 570 5.52 -28.01 11.62
N LEU A 571 4.66 -27.58 10.70
CA LEU A 571 4.18 -28.42 9.59
C LEU A 571 5.30 -28.80 8.62
N ARG A 572 6.20 -27.86 8.27
CA ARG A 572 7.35 -28.15 7.40
C ARG A 572 8.28 -29.17 8.06
N LEU A 573 8.57 -29.01 9.34
CA LEU A 573 9.39 -29.93 10.12
C LEU A 573 8.76 -31.33 10.22
N THR A 574 7.47 -31.40 10.57
CA THR A 574 6.75 -32.69 10.63
C THR A 574 6.62 -33.36 9.26
N GLY A 575 6.45 -32.59 8.19
CA GLY A 575 6.46 -33.10 6.82
C GLY A 575 7.81 -33.71 6.41
N VAL A 576 8.93 -33.04 6.73
CA VAL A 576 10.28 -33.57 6.49
C VAL A 576 10.55 -34.82 7.31
N VAL A 577 10.20 -34.82 8.60
CA VAL A 577 10.32 -36.02 9.47
C VAL A 577 9.48 -37.16 8.92
N GLY A 578 8.24 -36.89 8.49
CA GLY A 578 7.36 -37.87 7.86
C GLY A 578 7.94 -38.45 6.57
N ALA A 579 8.53 -37.62 5.71
CA ALA A 579 9.19 -38.05 4.48
C ALA A 579 10.42 -38.92 4.76
N ILE A 580 11.24 -38.54 5.75
CA ILE A 580 12.41 -39.33 6.18
C ILE A 580 11.95 -40.69 6.72
N LEU A 581 10.92 -40.72 7.57
CA LEU A 581 10.37 -41.97 8.11
C LEU A 581 9.79 -42.85 7.00
N LEU A 582 9.11 -42.27 6.02
CA LEU A 582 8.59 -43.01 4.87
C LEU A 582 9.72 -43.59 4.02
N ALA A 583 10.76 -42.81 3.73
CA ALA A 583 11.95 -43.26 3.00
C ALA A 583 12.68 -44.39 3.74
N LEU A 584 12.83 -44.27 5.07
CA LEU A 584 13.42 -45.30 5.91
C LEU A 584 12.57 -46.57 5.92
N ALA A 585 11.24 -46.45 6.02
CA ALA A 585 10.33 -47.58 5.96
C ALA A 585 10.36 -48.28 4.59
N THR A 586 10.47 -47.53 3.50
CA THR A 586 10.64 -48.11 2.15
C THR A 586 11.98 -48.81 2.01
N LEU A 587 13.07 -48.22 2.52
CA LEU A 587 14.39 -48.84 2.52
C LEU A 587 14.38 -50.17 3.30
N VAL A 588 13.79 -50.18 4.50
CA VAL A 588 13.65 -51.40 5.32
C VAL A 588 12.81 -52.45 4.59
N ALA A 589 11.70 -52.06 3.96
CA ALA A 589 10.85 -52.97 3.19
C ALA A 589 11.59 -53.56 1.98
N VAL A 590 12.40 -52.78 1.27
CA VAL A 590 13.23 -53.26 0.15
C VAL A 590 14.28 -54.26 0.64
N VAL A 591 14.99 -53.94 1.74
CA VAL A 591 16.01 -54.83 2.32
C VAL A 591 15.37 -56.14 2.82
N HIS A 592 14.20 -56.07 3.47
CA HIS A 592 13.46 -57.27 3.87
C HIS A 592 12.94 -58.08 2.68
N GLY A 593 12.47 -57.42 1.62
CA GLY A 593 11.98 -58.08 0.40
C GLY A 593 13.09 -58.85 -0.32
N VAL A 594 14.30 -58.27 -0.42
CA VAL A 594 15.47 -58.95 -1.02
C VAL A 594 15.86 -60.19 -0.20
N ARG A 595 15.85 -60.10 1.13
CA ARG A 595 16.14 -61.24 2.01
C ARG A 595 15.09 -62.35 1.90
N GLN A 596 13.81 -62.00 1.80
CA GLN A 596 12.73 -62.98 1.61
C GLN A 596 12.87 -63.69 0.26
N GLY A 597 13.16 -62.96 -0.82
CA GLY A 597 13.37 -63.55 -2.15
C GLY A 597 14.60 -64.46 -2.22
N ALA A 598 15.69 -64.12 -1.53
CA ALA A 598 16.87 -64.99 -1.43
C ALA A 598 16.54 -66.29 -0.69
N ARG A 599 15.80 -66.20 0.43
CA ARG A 599 15.34 -67.36 1.19
C ARG A 599 14.41 -68.26 0.40
N GLU A 600 13.45 -67.70 -0.35
CA GLU A 600 12.53 -68.48 -1.20
C GLU A 600 13.29 -69.26 -2.28
N ARG A 601 14.27 -68.64 -2.95
CA ARG A 601 15.12 -69.32 -3.94
C ARG A 601 15.95 -70.44 -3.31
N LEU A 602 16.46 -70.24 -2.10
CA LEU A 602 17.20 -71.26 -1.36
C LEU A 602 16.29 -72.43 -0.95
N LEU A 603 15.05 -72.15 -0.51
CA LEU A 603 14.06 -73.19 -0.20
C LEU A 603 13.63 -73.98 -1.45
N GLU A 604 13.49 -73.31 -2.59
CA GLU A 604 13.17 -73.97 -3.87
C GLU A 604 14.32 -74.87 -4.34
N ARG A 605 15.57 -74.39 -4.27
CA ARG A 605 16.77 -75.21 -4.53
C ARG A 605 16.88 -76.39 -3.57
N TYR A 606 16.63 -76.18 -2.29
CA TYR A 606 16.63 -77.25 -1.28
C TYR A 606 15.60 -78.33 -1.64
N ARG A 607 14.37 -77.95 -1.99
CA ARG A 607 13.32 -78.89 -2.43
C ARG A 607 13.72 -79.64 -3.71
N ALA A 608 14.25 -78.94 -4.71
CA ALA A 608 14.70 -79.56 -5.95
C ALA A 608 15.82 -80.59 -5.71
N LEU A 609 16.76 -80.29 -4.81
CA LEU A 609 17.84 -81.20 -4.43
C LEU A 609 17.32 -82.41 -3.64
N LEU A 610 16.31 -82.24 -2.78
CA LEU A 610 15.65 -83.38 -2.11
C LEU A 610 14.96 -84.30 -3.12
N THR A 611 14.21 -83.74 -4.08
CA THR A 611 13.57 -84.54 -5.13
C THR A 611 14.60 -85.26 -6.00
N ALA A 612 15.74 -84.61 -6.32
CA ALA A 612 16.83 -85.25 -7.04
C ALA A 612 17.53 -86.35 -6.21
N LEU A 613 17.59 -86.20 -4.89
CA LEU A 613 18.10 -87.24 -4.00
C LEU A 613 17.15 -88.44 -3.98
N GLU A 614 15.85 -88.20 -3.86
CA GLU A 614 14.81 -89.25 -3.89
C GLU A 614 14.81 -90.00 -5.23
N SER A 615 14.99 -89.31 -6.37
CA SER A 615 15.05 -89.97 -7.68
C SER A 615 16.30 -90.85 -7.83
N VAL A 616 17.47 -90.40 -7.36
CA VAL A 616 18.70 -91.20 -7.37
C VAL A 616 18.60 -92.42 -6.43
N GLU A 617 17.90 -92.28 -5.30
CA GLU A 617 17.63 -93.40 -4.40
C GLU A 617 16.63 -94.39 -5.01
N ALA A 618 15.59 -93.92 -5.71
CA ALA A 618 14.65 -94.75 -6.45
C ALA A 618 15.31 -95.48 -7.64
N GLU A 619 16.19 -94.82 -8.40
CA GLU A 619 16.97 -95.43 -9.48
C GLU A 619 17.94 -96.51 -8.96
N GLY A 620 18.46 -96.34 -7.74
CA GLY A 620 19.27 -97.35 -7.04
C GLY A 620 18.46 -98.52 -6.48
N ALA A 621 17.13 -98.41 -6.41
CA ALA A 621 16.20 -99.39 -5.84
C ALA A 621 15.41 -100.19 -6.89
N VAL A 622 15.61 -99.95 -8.20
CA VAL A 622 15.01 -100.75 -9.26
C VAL A 622 15.60 -102.16 -9.23
N GLU A 623 14.85 -103.12 -8.69
CA GLU A 623 15.17 -104.55 -8.74
C GLU A 623 15.13 -105.03 -10.19
N VAL A 624 16.30 -105.44 -10.71
CA VAL A 624 16.39 -106.23 -11.94
C VAL A 624 16.00 -107.66 -11.57
N PRO A 625 14.95 -108.25 -12.19
CA PRO A 625 14.52 -109.61 -11.84
C PRO A 625 15.62 -110.63 -12.18
N GLY A 626 16.07 -111.41 -11.18
CA GLY A 626 16.92 -112.59 -11.40
C GLY A 626 18.36 -112.54 -10.89
N VAL A 627 18.74 -111.61 -10.00
CA VAL A 627 20.07 -111.64 -9.34
C VAL A 627 19.93 -111.78 -7.83
N GLU A 628 20.47 -112.87 -7.28
CA GLU A 628 20.44 -113.19 -5.84
C GLU A 628 21.28 -112.21 -4.99
N ARG A 629 20.82 -111.98 -3.76
CA ARG A 629 21.40 -111.07 -2.76
C ARG A 629 22.79 -111.52 -2.33
N GLY A 630 23.82 -111.01 -3.01
CA GLY A 630 25.20 -111.08 -2.55
C GLY A 630 26.08 -110.09 -3.31
N GLY A 631 26.53 -109.03 -2.64
CA GLY A 631 27.66 -108.19 -3.11
C GLY A 631 27.33 -107.17 -4.20
N ALA A 632 27.16 -105.92 -3.78
CA ALA A 632 27.43 -104.68 -4.51
C ALA A 632 27.50 -104.73 -6.06
N ALA A 633 26.38 -104.49 -6.72
CA ALA A 633 26.36 -103.82 -8.03
C ALA A 633 25.58 -102.50 -7.94
N ARG A 634 25.97 -101.64 -6.99
CA ARG A 634 25.59 -100.22 -7.04
C ARG A 634 26.31 -99.62 -8.25
N ARG A 635 25.57 -99.14 -9.25
CA ARG A 635 26.14 -98.40 -10.38
C ARG A 635 27.12 -97.34 -9.83
N PRO A 636 28.42 -97.33 -10.21
CA PRO A 636 29.42 -96.42 -9.64
C PRO A 636 29.02 -94.94 -9.74
N GLY A 637 28.24 -94.59 -10.77
CA GLY A 637 27.70 -93.25 -10.96
C GLY A 637 26.66 -92.82 -9.93
N ALA A 638 25.81 -93.73 -9.43
CA ALA A 638 24.71 -93.39 -8.53
C ALA A 638 25.21 -93.01 -7.12
N PHE A 639 26.22 -93.72 -6.62
CA PHE A 639 26.83 -93.43 -5.32
C PHE A 639 27.55 -92.08 -5.31
N MET A 640 28.32 -91.78 -6.37
CA MET A 640 28.99 -90.49 -6.51
C MET A 640 27.99 -89.33 -6.68
N ARG A 641 26.93 -89.53 -7.48
CA ARG A 641 25.84 -88.53 -7.62
C ARG A 641 25.15 -88.26 -6.30
N ARG A 642 24.84 -89.30 -5.51
CA ARG A 642 24.26 -89.16 -4.18
C ARG A 642 25.16 -88.35 -3.25
N LYS A 643 26.46 -88.66 -3.20
CA LYS A 643 27.42 -87.92 -2.35
C LYS A 643 27.51 -86.44 -2.73
N LEU A 644 27.46 -86.12 -4.02
CA LEU A 644 27.45 -84.73 -4.51
C LEU A 644 26.15 -83.99 -4.15
N ILE A 645 24.99 -84.64 -4.30
CA ILE A 645 23.68 -84.04 -3.94
C ILE A 645 23.60 -83.80 -2.42
N VAL A 646 24.07 -84.74 -1.59
CA VAL A 646 24.11 -84.57 -0.13
C VAL A 646 25.03 -83.42 0.28
N ALA A 647 26.21 -83.30 -0.34
CA ALA A 647 27.11 -82.17 -0.08
C ALA A 647 26.50 -80.82 -0.52
N ALA A 648 25.76 -80.79 -1.63
CA ALA A 648 25.04 -79.60 -2.07
C ALA A 648 23.88 -79.23 -1.12
N LEU A 649 23.15 -80.22 -0.60
CA LEU A 649 22.12 -80.02 0.41
C LEU A 649 22.69 -79.44 1.72
N ASP A 650 23.83 -79.96 2.20
CA ASP A 650 24.49 -79.46 3.41
C ASP A 650 24.91 -77.99 3.24
N ARG A 651 25.42 -77.61 2.06
CA ARG A 651 25.76 -76.21 1.76
C ARG A 651 24.53 -75.30 1.75
N VAL A 652 23.45 -75.70 1.06
CA VAL A 652 22.19 -74.93 1.03
C VAL A 652 21.55 -74.83 2.42
N TYR A 653 21.69 -75.87 3.25
CA TYR A 653 21.18 -75.86 4.61
C TYR A 653 21.90 -74.83 5.50
N ARG A 654 23.24 -74.76 5.43
CA ARG A 654 24.00 -73.72 6.16
C ARG A 654 23.66 -72.32 5.67
N GLU A 655 23.52 -72.12 4.37
CA GLU A 655 23.09 -70.84 3.80
C GLU A 655 21.67 -70.44 4.27
N LEU A 656 20.75 -71.40 4.44
CA LEU A 656 19.41 -71.16 5.01
C LEU A 656 19.44 -70.81 6.50
N GLU A 657 20.36 -71.42 7.26
CA GLU A 657 20.57 -71.15 8.68
C GLU A 657 21.08 -69.71 8.91
N GLU A 658 22.03 -69.25 8.08
CA GLU A 658 22.51 -67.86 8.06
C GLU A 658 21.40 -66.85 7.72
N HIS A 659 20.39 -67.27 6.95
CA HIS A 659 19.22 -66.45 6.60
C HIS A 659 18.03 -66.62 7.57
N GLY A 660 18.27 -67.20 8.75
CA GLY A 660 17.32 -67.21 9.87
C GLY A 660 16.20 -68.25 9.76
N GLY A 661 16.43 -69.39 9.10
CA GLY A 661 15.45 -70.47 9.12
C GLY A 661 15.97 -71.82 8.68
N ALA A 662 16.15 -72.74 9.63
CA ALA A 662 16.29 -74.16 9.32
C ALA A 662 14.97 -74.70 8.72
N PRO A 663 15.01 -75.45 7.60
CA PRO A 663 13.81 -76.11 7.09
C PRO A 663 13.31 -77.11 8.15
N ALA A 664 12.02 -77.01 8.51
CA ALA A 664 11.42 -77.90 9.49
C ALA A 664 11.60 -79.36 9.05
N PRO A 665 12.02 -80.28 9.94
CA PRO A 665 12.24 -81.67 9.57
C PRO A 665 10.92 -82.27 9.10
N ASP A 666 10.92 -82.75 7.86
CA ASP A 666 9.78 -83.44 7.27
C ASP A 666 9.57 -84.74 8.07
N ARG A 667 8.62 -84.72 9.01
CA ARG A 667 8.19 -85.90 9.76
C ARG A 667 7.43 -86.82 8.81
N ARG A 668 8.15 -87.59 7.98
CA ARG A 668 7.54 -88.75 7.33
C ARG A 668 7.18 -89.79 8.38
N LYS A 669 5.90 -90.15 8.33
CA LYS A 669 5.25 -91.23 9.08
C LYS A 669 6.07 -92.53 8.95
N LYS A 670 6.44 -93.10 10.09
CA LYS A 670 6.59 -94.55 10.22
C LYS A 670 5.18 -95.15 10.21
N SER A 671 4.76 -95.69 9.08
CA SER A 671 3.91 -96.89 8.97
C SER A 671 3.86 -97.31 7.51
#